data_AF-A0AAU1A3U2-F1
#
_entry.id   AF-A0AAU1A3U2-F1
#
_cell.length_a   1.000
_cell.length_b   1.000
_cell.length_c   1.000
_cell.angle_alpha   90.00
_cell.angle_beta   90.00
_cell.angle_gamma   90.00
#
_symmetry.space_group_name_H-M   'P 1'
#
loop_
_entity.id
_entity.type
_entity.pdbx_description
1 polymer ?
#
loop_
_entity_poly.entity_id
_entity_poly.type
_entity_poly.pdbx_seq_one_letter_code
_entity_poly.pdbx_strand_id
1 'polypeptide(L)'
;MKISFLLFNAYGIGGTIRSTMNLAGALAGAGHEVEIASVVRTREHPALNPAPGVRILPLVEARRGSAAFDPEHDPAASPSQLYLRADGPYAHSSTLTDRRIVEWLNRTDADVVVGTRPGINVLLAEYGPRHALRIGQEHLTHSMHKPAIQSAQDKAIAALDAFVTVSYADAECYRDALPGVDTEIRCIPNGVPVPDVAASTGRNKVVVAAGRLISVKNYALLIEAFGYVVAERPDWSLRLYGRGRLAGRLREQVMAAGLHHHVRLMGAVAPIEPEWSKGSIAAVSSNAESFGMTLVEAMHAGLPVVATDCPYGPGEIIDDGRDGYLVQPGDPKAFAAALLDLIEDDERRHAMAEAAKAKALTFTPQAAAERFLALVAELGGPGTPEPASTPVRVRRPVRSVVRERVGTVVRPVLRASLRSPVLAPAVRTLMPGRAKRLTRAPGFHPVARTRATPDGDIVVDITGVHTPQAALLLRQGDDTLRLPLRPEPESLRARIGRDHVLGEGEWTVYVERTDDGVRRRAHSLTVETAELVGRAPELIGDQVTSRIPRTTGTGHLSVRTWARPAHLEIGTVDTGGSALIVEGRIVGRPLGGDTVVVAARRGEDTAFESAEVVVSGDHVWFSVPYADFAERCRATGEDRELWGLHLVDGDARIPVGRIGGDVVERKGTDPVPPAYHEGAGGQQVRIGPYFTATNALAVTVREVTPPSQPGRDAVVNAQATEVRMSGVG
;
A
#
# COMPACT_ATOMS: atom_id res chain seq x y z
N MET A 1 -7.78 34.24 -4.80
CA MET A 1 -8.23 33.97 -3.42
C MET A 1 -7.21 33.11 -2.71
N LYS A 2 -7.12 33.26 -1.39
CA LYS A 2 -6.36 32.40 -0.48
C LYS A 2 -7.27 31.37 0.18
N ILE A 3 -6.97 30.09 0.00
CA ILE A 3 -7.77 28.98 0.51
C ILE A 3 -6.92 28.19 1.51
N SER A 4 -7.42 28.05 2.72
CA SER A 4 -6.73 27.35 3.80
C SER A 4 -7.50 26.11 4.24
N PHE A 5 -6.86 24.94 4.19
CA PHE A 5 -7.38 23.71 4.76
C PHE A 5 -6.82 23.51 6.17
N LEU A 6 -7.69 23.35 7.16
CA LEU A 6 -7.30 22.95 8.50
C LEU A 6 -7.43 21.43 8.64
N LEU A 7 -6.29 20.76 8.74
CA LEU A 7 -6.20 19.30 8.76
C LEU A 7 -5.43 18.83 9.98
N PHE A 8 -5.89 17.74 10.62
CA PHE A 8 -5.27 17.32 11.88
C PHE A 8 -3.80 16.88 11.71
N ASN A 9 -3.51 16.06 10.71
CA ASN A 9 -2.16 15.58 10.43
C ASN A 9 -1.91 15.38 8.92
N ALA A 10 -1.30 16.36 8.26
CA ALA A 10 -0.96 16.30 6.83
C ALA A 10 0.21 15.35 6.50
N TYR A 11 0.86 14.77 7.53
CA TYR A 11 2.05 13.92 7.38
C TYR A 11 1.73 12.41 7.36
N GLY A 12 0.45 12.05 7.43
CA GLY A 12 -0.07 10.67 7.33
C GLY A 12 -0.38 10.22 5.89
N ILE A 13 -1.07 9.07 5.77
CA ILE A 13 -1.42 8.41 4.48
C ILE A 13 -2.92 8.05 4.37
N GLY A 14 -3.80 8.78 5.07
CA GLY A 14 -5.23 8.50 5.14
C GLY A 14 -6.04 9.05 3.97
N GLY A 15 -7.28 8.55 3.80
CA GLY A 15 -8.18 8.96 2.72
C GLY A 15 -8.46 10.47 2.72
N THR A 16 -8.84 11.03 3.87
CA THR A 16 -8.99 12.49 4.07
C THR A 16 -7.74 13.28 3.69
N ILE A 17 -6.55 12.78 4.05
CA ILE A 17 -5.29 13.47 3.71
C ILE A 17 -5.10 13.48 2.20
N ARG A 18 -5.32 12.34 1.54
CA ARG A 18 -5.21 12.21 0.08
C ARG A 18 -6.20 13.12 -0.64
N SER A 19 -7.48 13.09 -0.27
CA SER A 19 -8.52 13.92 -0.90
C SER A 19 -8.26 15.40 -0.70
N THR A 20 -7.87 15.84 0.51
CA THR A 20 -7.49 17.23 0.76
C THR A 20 -6.26 17.64 -0.06
N MET A 21 -5.22 16.81 -0.15
CA MET A 21 -4.03 17.11 -0.96
C MET A 21 -4.38 17.22 -2.46
N ASN A 22 -5.24 16.34 -2.97
CA ASN A 22 -5.67 16.35 -4.36
C ASN A 22 -6.45 17.63 -4.68
N LEU A 23 -7.46 17.97 -3.86
CA LEU A 23 -8.26 19.18 -4.03
C LEU A 23 -7.39 20.44 -3.89
N ALA A 24 -6.53 20.51 -2.87
CA ALA A 24 -5.59 21.61 -2.67
C ALA A 24 -4.66 21.79 -3.89
N GLY A 25 -4.14 20.70 -4.44
CA GLY A 25 -3.30 20.73 -5.63
C GLY A 25 -4.04 21.23 -6.87
N ALA A 26 -5.28 20.81 -7.07
CA ALA A 26 -6.11 21.28 -8.18
C ALA A 26 -6.47 22.77 -8.05
N LEU A 27 -6.80 23.24 -6.84
CA LEU A 27 -7.05 24.65 -6.56
C LEU A 27 -5.79 25.50 -6.77
N ALA A 28 -4.62 25.02 -6.35
CA ALA A 28 -3.35 25.70 -6.63
C ALA A 28 -3.05 25.74 -8.13
N GLY A 29 -3.30 24.64 -8.86
CA GLY A 29 -3.20 24.58 -10.31
C GLY A 29 -4.14 25.53 -11.05
N ALA A 30 -5.30 25.85 -10.46
CA ALA A 30 -6.24 26.87 -10.94
C ALA A 30 -5.82 28.32 -10.57
N GLY A 31 -4.64 28.52 -9.96
CA GLY A 31 -4.07 29.84 -9.68
C GLY A 31 -4.43 30.43 -8.30
N HIS A 32 -5.00 29.64 -7.39
CA HIS A 32 -5.28 30.08 -6.02
C HIS A 32 -4.07 29.93 -5.11
N GLU A 33 -3.93 30.80 -4.10
CA GLU A 33 -2.96 30.59 -3.02
C GLU A 33 -3.54 29.53 -2.08
N VAL A 34 -2.86 28.39 -1.93
CA VAL A 34 -3.38 27.28 -1.12
C VAL A 34 -2.42 26.92 0.02
N GLU A 35 -2.95 26.91 1.24
CA GLU A 35 -2.27 26.44 2.44
C GLU A 35 -3.01 25.25 3.07
N ILE A 36 -2.26 24.28 3.59
CA ILE A 36 -2.75 23.24 4.49
C ILE A 36 -2.12 23.48 5.87
N ALA A 37 -2.91 24.02 6.79
CA ALA A 37 -2.55 24.12 8.19
C ALA A 37 -2.71 22.74 8.86
N SER A 38 -1.58 22.09 9.12
CA SER A 38 -1.53 20.79 9.79
C SER A 38 -1.45 20.99 11.30
N VAL A 39 -2.44 20.55 12.07
CA VAL A 39 -2.45 20.72 13.54
C VAL A 39 -1.17 20.13 14.15
N VAL A 40 -0.77 18.94 13.74
CA VAL A 40 0.49 18.31 14.19
C VAL A 40 1.41 17.97 13.02
N ARG A 41 2.71 18.09 13.24
CA ARG A 41 3.77 17.49 12.44
C ARG A 41 4.29 16.24 13.13
N THR A 42 4.07 15.10 12.49
CA THR A 42 4.47 13.79 13.02
C THR A 42 5.68 13.19 12.31
N ARG A 43 6.07 13.76 11.16
CA ARG A 43 7.21 13.33 10.34
C ARG A 43 7.94 14.52 9.75
N GLU A 44 9.18 14.31 9.34
CA GLU A 44 9.97 15.36 8.70
C GLU A 44 9.35 15.79 7.37
N HIS A 45 9.05 14.82 6.50
CA HIS A 45 8.37 15.05 5.24
C HIS A 45 6.97 14.41 5.26
N PRO A 46 5.97 15.04 4.61
CA PRO A 46 4.69 14.41 4.37
C PRO A 46 4.86 13.07 3.64
N ALA A 47 4.02 12.09 3.96
CA ALA A 47 4.05 10.82 3.25
C ALA A 47 3.37 10.89 1.86
N LEU A 48 2.50 11.87 1.67
CA LEU A 48 1.95 12.27 0.38
C LEU A 48 2.51 13.65 0.05
N ASN A 49 3.26 13.75 -1.04
CA ASN A 49 3.88 15.02 -1.43
C ASN A 49 2.79 16.01 -1.87
N PRO A 50 2.82 17.27 -1.37
CA PRO A 50 1.94 18.30 -1.88
C PRO A 50 2.26 18.61 -3.35
N ALA A 51 1.25 18.95 -4.12
CA ALA A 51 1.44 19.48 -5.47
C ALA A 51 2.22 20.83 -5.41
N PRO A 52 2.93 21.21 -6.49
CA PRO A 52 3.53 22.53 -6.60
C PRO A 52 2.49 23.63 -6.30
N GLY A 53 2.89 24.64 -5.52
CA GLY A 53 2.01 25.75 -5.13
C GLY A 53 1.20 25.51 -3.84
N VAL A 54 1.14 24.29 -3.31
CA VAL A 54 0.50 24.00 -2.02
C VAL A 54 1.51 24.10 -0.87
N ARG A 55 1.27 25.02 0.07
CA ARG A 55 2.10 25.19 1.26
C ARG A 55 1.54 24.36 2.42
N ILE A 56 2.38 23.60 3.13
CA ILE A 56 1.99 22.92 4.37
C ILE A 56 2.58 23.68 5.56
N LEU A 57 1.73 24.14 6.47
CA LEU A 57 2.10 24.85 7.69
C LEU A 57 1.81 23.99 8.93
N PRO A 58 2.81 23.45 9.62
CA PRO A 58 2.59 22.74 10.87
C PRO A 58 2.35 23.72 12.04
N LEU A 59 1.30 23.50 12.83
CA LEU A 59 0.96 24.33 13.99
C LEU A 59 1.66 23.87 15.29
N VAL A 60 1.92 22.56 15.41
CA VAL A 60 2.64 21.93 16.52
C VAL A 60 3.66 20.92 15.97
N GLU A 61 4.90 20.99 16.43
CA GLU A 61 5.94 20.00 16.14
C GLU A 61 5.89 18.87 17.17
N ALA A 62 5.26 17.75 16.81
CA ALA A 62 5.03 16.61 17.70
C ALA A 62 6.18 15.57 17.69
N ARG A 63 7.21 15.76 16.86
CA ARG A 63 8.36 14.84 16.80
C ARG A 63 9.29 15.07 17.98
N ARG A 64 9.26 14.17 18.97
CA ARG A 64 10.15 14.22 20.15
C ARG A 64 11.65 14.31 19.83
N GLY A 65 12.09 13.84 18.66
CA GLY A 65 13.49 13.93 18.21
C GLY A 65 13.84 15.20 17.40
N SER A 66 12.88 16.11 17.17
CA SER A 66 13.11 17.36 16.44
C SER A 66 13.70 18.42 17.36
N ALA A 67 14.64 19.23 16.87
CA ALA A 67 15.14 20.40 17.60
C ALA A 67 14.05 21.47 17.82
N ALA A 68 12.99 21.45 17.01
CA ALA A 68 11.84 22.33 17.11
C ALA A 68 10.66 21.71 17.87
N PHE A 69 10.85 20.56 18.54
CA PHE A 69 9.80 19.88 19.30
C PHE A 69 9.11 20.82 20.29
N ASP A 70 7.78 20.83 20.31
CA ASP A 70 6.99 21.57 21.29
C ASP A 70 6.81 20.72 22.56
N PRO A 71 7.55 20.98 23.66
CA PRO A 71 7.48 20.14 24.86
C PRO A 71 6.14 20.26 25.60
N GLU A 72 5.39 21.34 25.39
CA GLU A 72 4.02 21.53 25.90
C GLU A 72 3.00 20.60 25.21
N HIS A 73 3.37 19.95 24.09
CA HIS A 73 2.51 18.97 23.43
C HIS A 73 2.58 17.62 24.15
N ASP A 74 1.75 17.46 25.17
CA ASP A 74 1.54 16.20 25.87
C ASP A 74 0.04 15.87 26.00
N PRO A 75 -0.53 15.08 25.09
CA PRO A 75 -1.93 14.66 25.16
C PRO A 75 -2.28 13.84 26.42
N ALA A 76 -1.31 13.22 27.09
CA ALA A 76 -1.56 12.46 28.31
C ALA A 76 -1.57 13.34 29.56
N ALA A 77 -0.61 14.28 29.65
CA ALA A 77 -0.49 15.18 30.80
C ALA A 77 -1.41 16.41 30.73
N SER A 78 -1.66 16.92 29.52
CA SER A 78 -2.47 18.12 29.26
C SER A 78 -3.40 17.88 28.08
N PRO A 79 -4.39 16.97 28.21
CA PRO A 79 -5.30 16.62 27.13
C PRO A 79 -6.11 17.84 26.66
N SER A 80 -6.49 17.81 25.39
CA SER A 80 -7.37 18.83 24.80
C SER A 80 -8.64 19.04 25.62
N GLN A 81 -9.03 20.31 25.75
CA GLN A 81 -10.28 20.75 26.36
C GLN A 81 -11.34 21.10 25.29
N LEU A 82 -10.94 21.31 24.03
CA LEU A 82 -11.85 21.66 22.94
C LEU A 82 -12.26 20.47 22.06
N TYR A 83 -11.40 19.46 21.88
CA TYR A 83 -11.79 18.24 21.17
C TYR A 83 -12.67 17.34 22.03
N LEU A 84 -13.68 16.75 21.41
CA LEU A 84 -14.53 15.74 22.04
C LEU A 84 -13.75 14.45 22.27
N ARG A 85 -13.83 13.90 23.49
CA ARG A 85 -13.25 12.59 23.85
C ARG A 85 -13.62 11.44 22.91
N ALA A 86 -14.79 11.55 22.29
CA ALA A 86 -15.31 10.54 21.37
C ALA A 86 -14.63 10.56 19.98
N ASP A 87 -13.99 11.67 19.60
CA ASP A 87 -13.32 11.87 18.30
C ASP A 87 -11.90 11.27 18.34
N GLY A 88 -11.48 10.65 17.24
CA GLY A 88 -10.18 9.98 17.13
C GLY A 88 -8.96 10.86 17.46
N PRO A 89 -8.87 12.12 17.03
CA PRO A 89 -7.74 13.01 17.31
C PRO A 89 -7.61 13.39 18.76
N TYR A 90 -8.64 13.21 19.59
CA TYR A 90 -8.58 13.56 21.00
C TYR A 90 -7.37 12.92 21.68
N ALA A 91 -7.10 11.65 21.39
CA ALA A 91 -5.94 10.91 21.91
C ALA A 91 -4.58 11.50 21.50
N HIS A 92 -4.56 12.39 20.52
CA HIS A 92 -3.38 13.06 19.99
C HIS A 92 -3.46 14.59 20.14
N SER A 93 -4.46 15.10 20.85
CA SER A 93 -4.71 16.54 21.02
C SER A 93 -4.40 16.95 22.47
N SER A 94 -3.78 18.11 22.62
CA SER A 94 -3.43 18.69 23.92
C SER A 94 -3.97 20.11 24.05
N THR A 95 -3.91 20.69 25.24
CA THR A 95 -4.23 22.12 25.44
C THR A 95 -3.38 23.02 24.51
N LEU A 96 -2.16 22.60 24.14
CA LEU A 96 -1.35 23.31 23.16
C LEU A 96 -1.97 23.28 21.76
N THR A 97 -2.45 22.12 21.30
CA THR A 97 -3.09 22.04 19.97
C THR A 97 -4.33 22.91 19.91
N ASP A 98 -5.12 22.94 20.98
CA ASP A 98 -6.29 23.81 21.11
C ASP A 98 -5.91 25.27 20.94
N ARG A 99 -4.93 25.74 21.73
CA ARG A 99 -4.40 27.11 21.65
C ARG A 99 -3.91 27.44 20.24
N ARG A 100 -3.10 26.58 19.62
CA ARG A 100 -2.50 26.84 18.30
C ARG A 100 -3.53 26.86 17.18
N ILE A 101 -4.56 26.01 17.25
CA ILE A 101 -5.68 26.04 16.31
C ILE A 101 -6.43 27.37 16.43
N VAL A 102 -6.84 27.74 17.64
CA VAL A 102 -7.60 28.98 17.89
C VAL A 102 -6.78 30.21 17.51
N GLU A 103 -5.48 30.24 17.85
CA GLU A 103 -4.60 31.33 17.43
C GLU A 103 -4.44 31.41 15.91
N TRP A 104 -4.37 30.29 15.21
CA TRP A 104 -4.28 30.28 13.74
C TRP A 104 -5.59 30.73 13.10
N LEU A 105 -6.75 30.23 13.56
CA LEU A 105 -8.08 30.64 13.08
C LEU A 105 -8.31 32.15 13.27
N ASN A 106 -7.85 32.73 14.38
CA ASN A 106 -7.96 34.16 14.63
C ASN A 106 -6.99 35.03 13.81
N ARG A 107 -5.93 34.45 13.23
CA ARG A 107 -4.85 35.19 12.56
C ARG A 107 -4.78 34.95 11.05
N THR A 108 -5.45 33.92 10.54
CA THR A 108 -5.44 33.62 9.11
C THR A 108 -6.12 34.74 8.33
N ASP A 109 -5.54 35.07 7.18
CA ASP A 109 -5.97 36.03 6.17
C ASP A 109 -6.61 35.32 4.97
N ALA A 110 -7.02 34.06 5.14
CA ALA A 110 -7.64 33.28 4.08
C ALA A 110 -9.04 33.79 3.76
N ASP A 111 -9.36 33.81 2.48
CA ASP A 111 -10.70 34.10 1.95
C ASP A 111 -11.68 32.95 2.24
N VAL A 112 -11.16 31.73 2.29
CA VAL A 112 -11.91 30.49 2.55
C VAL A 112 -11.12 29.61 3.52
N VAL A 113 -11.77 29.15 4.58
CA VAL A 113 -11.22 28.19 5.54
C VAL A 113 -12.04 26.91 5.50
N VAL A 114 -11.38 25.78 5.21
CA VAL A 114 -12.01 24.46 5.12
C VAL A 114 -11.60 23.61 6.32
N GLY A 115 -12.56 23.22 7.15
CA GLY A 115 -12.38 22.20 8.18
C GLY A 115 -12.56 20.80 7.58
N THR A 116 -11.72 19.83 7.95
CA THR A 116 -11.65 18.53 7.23
C THR A 116 -12.17 17.33 8.03
N ARG A 117 -12.84 17.57 9.17
CA ARG A 117 -13.35 16.53 10.09
C ARG A 117 -14.19 17.14 11.23
N PRO A 118 -15.00 16.35 11.98
CA PRO A 118 -15.96 16.88 12.95
C PRO A 118 -15.37 17.82 14.00
N GLY A 119 -14.34 17.40 14.74
CA GLY A 119 -13.75 18.26 15.77
C GLY A 119 -13.14 19.55 15.21
N ILE A 120 -12.62 19.53 13.97
CA ILE A 120 -12.14 20.74 13.30
C ILE A 120 -13.31 21.61 12.85
N ASN A 121 -14.38 21.02 12.33
CA ASN A 121 -15.59 21.72 11.90
C ASN A 121 -16.25 22.45 13.08
N VAL A 122 -16.27 21.83 14.27
CA VAL A 122 -16.72 22.46 15.52
C VAL A 122 -15.87 23.66 15.89
N LEU A 123 -14.54 23.51 15.86
CA LEU A 123 -13.61 24.61 16.16
C LEU A 123 -13.71 25.75 15.13
N LEU A 124 -13.90 25.42 13.86
CA LEU A 124 -14.09 26.40 12.79
C LEU A 124 -15.40 27.16 12.94
N ALA A 125 -16.49 26.48 13.30
CA ALA A 125 -17.78 27.11 13.57
C ALA A 125 -17.70 28.09 14.75
N GLU A 126 -16.96 27.75 15.81
CA GLU A 126 -16.87 28.55 17.02
C GLU A 126 -15.84 29.70 16.94
N TYR A 127 -14.66 29.43 16.37
CA TYR A 127 -13.51 30.34 16.38
C TYR A 127 -13.08 30.82 14.99
N GLY A 128 -13.78 30.42 13.93
CA GLY A 128 -13.44 30.77 12.56
C GLY A 128 -13.52 32.28 12.29
N PRO A 129 -12.68 32.78 11.36
CA PRO A 129 -12.69 34.19 10.99
C PRO A 129 -14.02 34.57 10.31
N ARG A 130 -14.64 35.66 10.77
CA ARG A 130 -15.92 36.15 10.20
C ARG A 130 -15.80 36.78 8.81
N HIS A 131 -14.59 37.10 8.38
CA HIS A 131 -14.33 37.69 7.05
C HIS A 131 -14.17 36.61 5.96
N ALA A 132 -14.00 35.35 6.34
CA ALA A 132 -13.77 34.24 5.43
C ALA A 132 -15.03 33.37 5.34
N LEU A 133 -15.20 32.68 4.21
CA LEU A 133 -16.14 31.57 4.13
C LEU A 133 -15.62 30.40 4.97
N ARG A 134 -16.44 29.90 5.87
CA ARG A 134 -16.16 28.79 6.79
C ARG A 134 -16.89 27.56 6.28
N ILE A 135 -16.14 26.67 5.64
CA ILE A 135 -16.67 25.46 5.01
C ILE A 135 -16.27 24.25 5.84
N GLY A 136 -17.24 23.49 6.34
CA GLY A 136 -16.98 22.18 6.93
C GLY A 136 -16.92 21.13 5.83
N GLN A 137 -15.99 20.19 5.91
CA GLN A 137 -15.90 19.04 5.01
C GLN A 137 -15.81 17.76 5.82
N GLU A 138 -16.52 16.73 5.37
CA GLU A 138 -16.57 15.43 6.02
C GLU A 138 -16.32 14.29 5.02
N HIS A 139 -15.57 13.27 5.47
CA HIS A 139 -15.16 12.11 4.68
C HIS A 139 -15.68 10.77 5.23
N LEU A 140 -16.46 10.79 6.31
CA LEU A 140 -17.26 9.70 6.85
C LEU A 140 -18.74 10.05 6.73
N THR A 141 -19.62 9.07 6.68
CA THR A 141 -21.05 9.38 6.58
C THR A 141 -21.63 9.79 7.94
N HIS A 142 -22.75 10.51 7.94
CA HIS A 142 -23.43 10.94 9.16
C HIS A 142 -23.61 9.79 10.16
N SER A 143 -24.09 8.64 9.68
CA SER A 143 -24.39 7.45 10.49
C SER A 143 -23.16 6.70 11.02
N MET A 144 -21.97 6.92 10.46
CA MET A 144 -20.73 6.30 10.94
C MET A 144 -20.20 6.94 12.23
N HIS A 145 -20.67 8.13 12.58
CA HIS A 145 -20.22 8.84 13.77
C HIS A 145 -20.91 8.34 15.04
N LYS A 146 -20.21 8.47 16.16
CA LYS A 146 -20.81 8.24 17.49
C LYS A 146 -21.83 9.35 17.78
N PRO A 147 -22.90 9.10 18.57
CA PRO A 147 -23.94 10.10 18.86
C PRO A 147 -23.42 11.44 19.38
N ALA A 148 -22.38 11.42 20.24
CA ALA A 148 -21.78 12.65 20.76
C ALA A 148 -21.07 13.49 19.68
N ILE A 149 -20.52 12.84 18.65
CA ILE A 149 -19.87 13.52 17.52
C ILE A 149 -20.91 14.06 16.55
N GLN A 150 -21.95 13.27 16.25
CA GLN A 150 -23.10 13.70 15.45
C GLN A 150 -23.71 14.98 16.03
N SER A 151 -24.15 14.94 17.29
CA SER A 151 -24.79 16.08 17.95
C SER A 151 -23.93 17.35 17.96
N ALA A 152 -22.62 17.22 18.17
CA ALA A 152 -21.72 18.37 18.16
C ALA A 152 -21.48 18.91 16.75
N GLN A 153 -21.36 18.02 15.76
CA GLN A 153 -21.20 18.40 14.36
C GLN A 153 -22.47 19.07 13.82
N ASP A 154 -23.64 18.50 14.08
CA ASP A 154 -24.94 19.06 13.67
C ASP A 154 -25.13 20.49 14.17
N LYS A 155 -24.77 20.73 15.44
CA LYS A 155 -24.79 22.07 16.03
C LYS A 155 -23.78 23.01 15.37
N ALA A 156 -22.59 22.50 15.01
CA ALA A 156 -21.57 23.28 14.34
C ALA A 156 -21.96 23.64 12.91
N ILE A 157 -22.60 22.72 12.18
CA ILE A 157 -23.03 22.92 10.79
C ILE A 157 -23.85 24.20 10.67
N ALA A 158 -24.82 24.43 11.56
CA ALA A 158 -25.68 25.62 11.55
C ALA A 158 -24.94 26.98 11.67
N ALA A 159 -23.67 26.98 12.07
CA ALA A 159 -22.85 28.18 12.19
C ALA A 159 -21.79 28.31 11.07
N LEU A 160 -21.75 27.36 10.13
CA LEU A 160 -20.89 27.37 8.95
C LEU A 160 -21.63 27.98 7.76
N ASP A 161 -20.85 28.45 6.78
CA ASP A 161 -21.41 29.01 5.55
C ASP A 161 -21.78 27.89 4.55
N ALA A 162 -21.01 26.78 4.57
CA ALA A 162 -21.36 25.55 3.89
C ALA A 162 -20.83 24.30 4.60
N PHE A 163 -21.45 23.15 4.32
CA PHE A 163 -21.01 21.82 4.73
C PHE A 163 -20.96 20.86 3.54
N VAL A 164 -19.78 20.30 3.31
CA VAL A 164 -19.46 19.48 2.15
C VAL A 164 -19.32 18.01 2.54
N THR A 165 -20.13 17.16 1.92
CA THR A 165 -20.00 15.70 1.99
C THR A 165 -19.31 15.17 0.73
N VAL A 166 -18.92 13.90 0.75
CA VAL A 166 -18.24 13.25 -0.38
C VAL A 166 -19.15 12.33 -1.22
N SER A 167 -20.40 12.18 -0.82
CA SER A 167 -21.44 11.43 -1.55
C SER A 167 -22.79 12.17 -1.49
N TYR A 168 -23.57 12.04 -2.56
CA TYR A 168 -24.87 12.69 -2.73
C TYR A 168 -25.87 12.19 -1.71
N ALA A 169 -25.93 10.88 -1.49
CA ALA A 169 -26.82 10.29 -0.49
C ALA A 169 -26.50 10.78 0.93
N ASP A 170 -25.24 11.06 1.26
CA ASP A 170 -24.87 11.58 2.58
C ASP A 170 -25.26 13.06 2.72
N ALA A 171 -25.14 13.86 1.65
CA ALA A 171 -25.66 15.24 1.65
C ALA A 171 -27.18 15.28 1.86
N GLU A 172 -27.92 14.35 1.27
CA GLU A 172 -29.36 14.17 1.52
C GLU A 172 -29.63 13.82 2.98
N CYS A 173 -28.92 12.85 3.55
CA CYS A 173 -29.08 12.47 4.96
C CYS A 173 -28.86 13.66 5.91
N TYR A 174 -27.86 14.50 5.64
CA TYR A 174 -27.61 15.70 6.44
C TYR A 174 -28.71 16.76 6.27
N ARG A 175 -29.23 16.98 5.04
CA ARG A 175 -30.35 17.91 4.80
C ARG A 175 -31.63 17.45 5.50
N ASP A 176 -31.92 16.15 5.46
CA ASP A 176 -33.08 15.56 6.14
C ASP A 176 -32.95 15.63 7.67
N ALA A 177 -31.74 15.45 8.19
CA ALA A 177 -31.46 15.57 9.62
C ALA A 177 -31.49 17.03 10.11
N LEU A 178 -31.22 18.00 9.23
CA LEU A 178 -31.04 19.42 9.55
C LEU A 178 -31.92 20.33 8.65
N PRO A 179 -33.26 20.16 8.62
CA PRO A 179 -34.12 20.86 7.64
C PRO A 179 -34.26 22.37 7.86
N GLY A 180 -33.73 22.90 8.97
CA GLY A 180 -33.88 24.31 9.36
C GLY A 180 -32.56 25.09 9.44
N VAL A 181 -31.46 24.57 8.90
CA VAL A 181 -30.19 25.30 8.84
C VAL A 181 -30.09 26.10 7.55
N ASP A 182 -29.63 27.34 7.63
CA ASP A 182 -29.37 28.19 6.45
C ASP A 182 -28.06 27.81 5.73
N THR A 183 -27.26 26.94 6.35
CA THR A 183 -25.99 26.46 5.81
C THR A 183 -26.20 25.61 4.56
N GLU A 184 -25.47 25.93 3.49
CA GLU A 184 -25.52 25.15 2.25
C GLU A 184 -24.88 23.76 2.45
N ILE A 185 -25.67 22.70 2.31
CA ILE A 185 -25.21 21.31 2.44
C ILE A 185 -25.12 20.70 1.04
N ARG A 186 -23.89 20.41 0.58
CA ARG A 186 -23.64 19.97 -0.80
C ARG A 186 -22.65 18.83 -0.89
N CYS A 187 -22.85 17.92 -1.85
CA CYS A 187 -21.87 16.91 -2.18
C CYS A 187 -20.79 17.48 -3.11
N ILE A 188 -19.52 17.30 -2.73
CA ILE A 188 -18.36 17.44 -3.61
C ILE A 188 -17.57 16.12 -3.53
N PRO A 189 -17.68 15.25 -4.55
CA PRO A 189 -16.95 14.00 -4.61
C PRO A 189 -15.44 14.18 -4.46
N ASN A 190 -14.77 13.17 -3.90
CA ASN A 190 -13.31 13.22 -3.80
C ASN A 190 -12.66 13.16 -5.19
N GLY A 191 -11.69 14.03 -5.43
CA GLY A 191 -10.88 13.99 -6.64
C GLY A 191 -9.82 12.88 -6.58
N VAL A 192 -9.74 12.05 -7.62
CA VAL A 192 -8.73 11.01 -7.82
C VAL A 192 -7.90 11.35 -9.06
N PRO A 193 -6.58 11.55 -8.96
CA PRO A 193 -5.75 11.90 -10.11
C PRO A 193 -5.77 10.82 -11.18
N VAL A 194 -5.77 11.24 -12.44
CA VAL A 194 -5.48 10.33 -13.56
C VAL A 194 -4.06 9.80 -13.36
N PRO A 195 -3.88 8.47 -13.33
CA PRO A 195 -2.59 7.88 -13.08
C PRO A 195 -1.68 8.06 -14.29
N ASP A 196 -0.43 8.41 -14.04
CA ASP A 196 0.59 8.56 -15.07
C ASP A 196 1.33 7.22 -15.29
N VAL A 197 0.54 6.21 -15.66
CA VAL A 197 0.95 4.84 -15.99
C VAL A 197 0.08 4.34 -17.16
N ALA A 198 0.52 3.32 -17.87
CA ALA A 198 -0.28 2.69 -18.91
C ALA A 198 -1.57 2.10 -18.31
N ALA A 199 -2.69 2.29 -19.00
CA ALA A 199 -3.94 1.63 -18.65
C ALA A 199 -3.79 0.11 -18.80
N SER A 200 -4.62 -0.64 -18.07
CA SER A 200 -4.77 -2.07 -18.26
C SER A 200 -5.10 -2.39 -19.71
N THR A 201 -4.53 -3.49 -20.20
CA THR A 201 -4.84 -4.03 -21.52
C THR A 201 -6.00 -5.02 -21.49
N GLY A 202 -6.55 -5.36 -20.32
CA GLY A 202 -7.65 -6.32 -20.17
C GLY A 202 -7.31 -7.78 -20.51
N ARG A 203 -6.02 -8.10 -20.74
CA ARG A 203 -5.55 -9.44 -21.15
C ARG A 203 -5.10 -10.34 -20.01
N ASN A 204 -4.69 -9.77 -18.88
CA ASN A 204 -4.17 -10.54 -17.75
C ASN A 204 -5.32 -11.21 -16.99
N LYS A 205 -5.23 -12.52 -16.74
CA LYS A 205 -6.25 -13.29 -16.00
C LYS A 205 -6.16 -13.05 -14.49
N VAL A 206 -6.33 -11.79 -14.10
CA VAL A 206 -6.14 -11.29 -12.74
C VAL A 206 -7.30 -10.36 -12.39
N VAL A 207 -8.00 -10.68 -11.30
CA VAL A 207 -8.87 -9.75 -10.58
C VAL A 207 -8.02 -9.04 -9.54
N VAL A 208 -8.12 -7.71 -9.47
CA VAL A 208 -7.38 -6.89 -8.50
C VAL A 208 -8.34 -6.28 -7.50
N ALA A 209 -7.98 -6.31 -6.21
CA ALA A 209 -8.66 -5.53 -5.19
C ALA A 209 -7.64 -4.83 -4.30
N ALA A 210 -7.95 -3.61 -3.87
CA ALA A 210 -7.05 -2.83 -3.03
C ALA A 210 -7.78 -2.09 -1.90
N GLY A 211 -7.16 -2.04 -0.72
CA GLY A 211 -7.68 -1.30 0.43
C GLY A 211 -7.22 -1.84 1.78
N ARG A 212 -7.68 -1.20 2.86
CA ARG A 212 -7.37 -1.66 4.23
C ARG A 212 -7.98 -3.03 4.50
N LEU A 213 -7.21 -3.96 5.07
CA LEU A 213 -7.67 -5.31 5.43
C LEU A 213 -8.41 -5.27 6.78
N ILE A 214 -9.61 -4.67 6.76
CA ILE A 214 -10.53 -4.49 7.90
C ILE A 214 -11.93 -4.97 7.53
N SER A 215 -12.79 -5.17 8.54
CA SER A 215 -14.11 -5.80 8.38
C SER A 215 -15.00 -5.07 7.37
N VAL A 216 -14.95 -3.73 7.34
CA VAL A 216 -15.78 -2.92 6.43
C VAL A 216 -15.49 -3.21 4.96
N LYS A 217 -14.26 -3.61 4.58
CA LYS A 217 -13.92 -3.94 3.18
C LYS A 217 -14.35 -5.36 2.77
N ASN A 218 -14.74 -6.18 3.75
CA ASN A 218 -15.30 -7.54 3.59
C ASN A 218 -14.63 -8.42 2.52
N TYR A 219 -13.29 -8.46 2.52
CA TYR A 219 -12.53 -9.39 1.66
C TYR A 219 -12.82 -10.87 1.93
N ALA A 220 -13.45 -11.20 3.06
CA ALA A 220 -13.90 -12.56 3.33
C ALA A 220 -14.97 -13.00 2.31
N LEU A 221 -15.93 -12.12 1.98
CA LEU A 221 -16.91 -12.35 0.92
C LEU A 221 -16.23 -12.50 -0.44
N LEU A 222 -15.24 -11.65 -0.75
CA LEU A 222 -14.53 -11.72 -2.03
C LEU A 222 -13.74 -13.03 -2.18
N ILE A 223 -13.08 -13.51 -1.12
CA ILE A 223 -12.37 -14.81 -1.15
C ILE A 223 -13.35 -15.96 -1.38
N GLU A 224 -14.52 -15.92 -0.72
CA GLU A 224 -15.57 -16.93 -0.93
C GLU A 224 -16.12 -16.89 -2.36
N ALA A 225 -16.44 -15.69 -2.88
CA ALA A 225 -16.86 -15.48 -4.25
C ALA A 225 -15.83 -16.04 -5.25
N PHE A 226 -14.54 -15.80 -5.00
CA PHE A 226 -13.48 -16.29 -5.86
C PHE A 226 -13.33 -17.82 -5.84
N GLY A 227 -13.82 -18.50 -4.81
CA GLY A 227 -13.93 -19.95 -4.78
C GLY A 227 -14.84 -20.50 -5.89
N TYR A 228 -15.98 -19.83 -6.13
CA TYR A 228 -16.87 -20.17 -7.25
C TYR A 228 -16.21 -19.85 -8.60
N VAL A 229 -15.53 -18.70 -8.70
CA VAL A 229 -14.79 -18.32 -9.93
C VAL A 229 -13.75 -19.37 -10.29
N VAL A 230 -12.94 -19.83 -9.33
CA VAL A 230 -11.88 -20.83 -9.57
C VAL A 230 -12.45 -22.20 -9.96
N ALA A 231 -13.65 -22.55 -9.49
CA ALA A 231 -14.30 -23.80 -9.87
C ALA A 231 -14.62 -23.85 -11.38
N GLU A 232 -14.94 -22.71 -11.99
CA GLU A 232 -15.27 -22.59 -13.43
C GLU A 232 -14.06 -22.17 -14.26
N ARG A 233 -13.22 -21.28 -13.71
CA ARG A 233 -12.10 -20.61 -14.37
C ARG A 233 -10.82 -20.68 -13.53
N PRO A 234 -10.21 -21.87 -13.41
CA PRO A 234 -9.00 -22.08 -12.60
C PRO A 234 -7.77 -21.34 -13.16
N ASP A 235 -7.85 -20.84 -14.39
CA ASP A 235 -6.83 -20.02 -15.04
C ASP A 235 -6.78 -18.56 -14.53
N TRP A 236 -7.74 -18.14 -13.69
CA TRP A 236 -7.79 -16.81 -13.10
C TRP A 236 -7.24 -16.77 -11.67
N SER A 237 -6.75 -15.59 -11.29
CA SER A 237 -6.24 -15.32 -9.95
C SER A 237 -6.76 -13.99 -9.38
N LEU A 238 -6.79 -13.90 -8.05
CA LEU A 238 -7.16 -12.71 -7.29
C LEU A 238 -5.94 -12.16 -6.56
N ARG A 239 -5.63 -10.88 -6.77
CA ARG A 239 -4.57 -10.16 -6.05
C ARG A 239 -5.16 -9.12 -5.11
N LEU A 240 -4.90 -9.29 -3.82
CA LEU A 240 -5.37 -8.40 -2.75
C LEU A 240 -4.22 -7.52 -2.24
N TYR A 241 -4.29 -6.22 -2.52
CA TYR A 241 -3.31 -5.21 -2.08
C TYR A 241 -3.80 -4.48 -0.82
N GLY A 242 -3.01 -4.51 0.24
CA GLY A 242 -3.37 -3.83 1.47
C GLY A 242 -2.63 -4.29 2.72
N ARG A 243 -2.89 -3.56 3.81
CA ARG A 243 -2.48 -3.92 5.19
C ARG A 243 -3.68 -3.78 6.11
N GLY A 244 -3.69 -4.57 7.18
CA GLY A 244 -4.71 -4.48 8.22
C GLY A 244 -4.73 -5.71 9.12
N ARG A 245 -5.45 -5.59 10.24
CA ARG A 245 -5.54 -6.61 11.28
C ARG A 245 -6.12 -7.94 10.80
N LEU A 246 -6.90 -7.95 9.72
CA LEU A 246 -7.51 -9.17 9.19
C LEU A 246 -6.57 -9.97 8.27
N ALA A 247 -5.35 -9.50 7.99
CA ALA A 247 -4.44 -10.19 7.08
C ALA A 247 -4.17 -11.65 7.46
N GLY A 248 -4.05 -11.97 8.77
CA GLY A 248 -3.88 -13.34 9.25
C GLY A 248 -5.10 -14.22 8.94
N ARG A 249 -6.27 -13.78 9.39
CA ARG A 249 -7.56 -14.46 9.17
C ARG A 249 -7.89 -14.67 7.69
N LEU A 250 -7.60 -13.69 6.84
CA LEU A 250 -7.81 -13.81 5.39
C LEU A 250 -6.87 -14.86 4.77
N ARG A 251 -5.62 -14.95 5.22
CA ARG A 251 -4.72 -16.04 4.78
C ARG A 251 -5.24 -17.40 5.22
N GLU A 252 -5.69 -17.53 6.46
CA GLU A 252 -6.29 -18.78 6.97
C GLU A 252 -7.50 -19.20 6.14
N GLN A 253 -8.37 -18.24 5.78
CA GLN A 253 -9.52 -18.50 4.91
C GLN A 253 -9.09 -18.99 3.51
N VAL A 254 -8.09 -18.35 2.89
CA VAL A 254 -7.54 -18.79 1.60
C VAL A 254 -7.00 -20.23 1.68
N MET A 255 -6.26 -20.55 2.74
CA MET A 255 -5.73 -21.90 2.96
C MET A 255 -6.83 -22.94 3.18
N ALA A 256 -7.81 -22.62 4.04
CA ALA A 256 -8.92 -23.50 4.35
C ALA A 256 -9.82 -23.77 3.13
N ALA A 257 -9.92 -22.82 2.21
CA ALA A 257 -10.67 -22.96 0.96
C ALA A 257 -9.86 -23.64 -0.16
N GLY A 258 -8.58 -23.98 0.04
CA GLY A 258 -7.72 -24.55 -1.00
C GLY A 258 -7.39 -23.57 -2.13
N LEU A 259 -7.50 -22.25 -1.88
CA LEU A 259 -7.34 -21.20 -2.89
C LEU A 259 -5.93 -20.61 -2.95
N HIS A 260 -4.93 -21.23 -2.31
CA HIS A 260 -3.58 -20.67 -2.15
C HIS A 260 -2.81 -20.47 -3.45
N HIS A 261 -3.15 -21.18 -4.52
CA HIS A 261 -2.59 -20.94 -5.86
C HIS A 261 -3.24 -19.75 -6.60
N HIS A 262 -4.47 -19.43 -6.23
CA HIS A 262 -5.35 -18.51 -6.96
C HIS A 262 -5.52 -17.15 -6.25
N VAL A 263 -5.50 -17.10 -4.92
CA VAL A 263 -5.70 -15.86 -4.14
C VAL A 263 -4.42 -15.45 -3.42
N ARG A 264 -3.89 -14.27 -3.74
CA ARG A 264 -2.62 -13.76 -3.21
C ARG A 264 -2.83 -12.48 -2.41
N LEU A 265 -2.32 -12.46 -1.17
CA LEU A 265 -2.24 -11.26 -0.36
C LEU A 265 -0.89 -10.56 -0.62
N MET A 266 -0.93 -9.54 -1.48
CA MET A 266 0.26 -8.86 -2.02
C MET A 266 0.90 -7.87 -1.02
N GLY A 267 0.22 -7.59 0.09
CA GLY A 267 0.64 -6.55 1.04
C GLY A 267 0.32 -5.14 0.54
N ALA A 268 0.75 -4.11 1.28
CA ALA A 268 0.55 -2.72 0.83
C ALA A 268 1.72 -2.26 -0.04
N VAL A 269 1.36 -1.52 -1.09
CA VAL A 269 2.22 -0.98 -2.14
C VAL A 269 1.88 0.49 -2.36
N ALA A 270 2.87 1.28 -2.77
CA ALA A 270 2.72 2.67 -3.17
C ALA A 270 3.83 3.02 -4.18
N PRO A 271 3.52 3.60 -5.35
CA PRO A 271 2.17 3.83 -5.91
C PRO A 271 1.38 2.53 -6.13
N ILE A 272 0.04 2.58 -6.06
CA ILE A 272 -0.86 1.44 -6.33
C ILE A 272 -1.24 1.35 -7.82
N GLU A 273 -1.15 2.48 -8.51
CA GLU A 273 -1.53 2.70 -9.89
C GLU A 273 -0.93 1.64 -10.84
N PRO A 274 0.38 1.29 -10.79
CA PRO A 274 0.93 0.23 -11.64
C PRO A 274 0.37 -1.17 -11.37
N GLU A 275 -0.21 -1.42 -10.19
CA GLU A 275 -0.77 -2.71 -9.81
C GLU A 275 -2.21 -2.87 -10.28
N TRP A 276 -2.98 -1.78 -10.38
CA TRP A 276 -4.28 -1.79 -11.04
C TRP A 276 -4.13 -2.19 -12.52
N SER A 277 -3.18 -1.63 -13.24
CA SER A 277 -2.92 -1.95 -14.65
C SER A 277 -2.55 -3.43 -14.92
N LYS A 278 -2.25 -4.20 -13.88
CA LYS A 278 -1.99 -5.65 -13.98
C LYS A 278 -3.27 -6.48 -14.06
N GLY A 279 -4.39 -5.95 -13.58
CA GLY A 279 -5.67 -6.64 -13.57
C GLY A 279 -6.40 -6.56 -14.91
N SER A 280 -7.47 -7.32 -15.06
CA SER A 280 -8.48 -7.11 -16.09
C SER A 280 -9.85 -6.75 -15.52
N ILE A 281 -10.05 -6.95 -14.23
CA ILE A 281 -11.27 -6.60 -13.49
C ILE A 281 -10.85 -6.10 -12.11
N ALA A 282 -11.50 -5.05 -11.61
CA ALA A 282 -11.37 -4.62 -10.22
C ALA A 282 -12.54 -5.13 -9.37
N ALA A 283 -12.25 -5.57 -8.15
CA ALA A 283 -13.26 -6.01 -7.20
C ALA A 283 -13.28 -5.13 -5.94
N VAL A 284 -14.46 -4.65 -5.56
CA VAL A 284 -14.67 -3.88 -4.32
C VAL A 284 -15.84 -4.45 -3.52
N SER A 285 -15.53 -5.26 -2.51
CA SER A 285 -16.51 -6.02 -1.74
C SER A 285 -16.99 -5.33 -0.45
N SER A 286 -16.95 -3.99 -0.36
CA SER A 286 -17.18 -3.28 0.90
C SER A 286 -18.61 -3.39 1.43
N ASN A 287 -18.77 -3.51 2.76
CA ASN A 287 -20.07 -3.43 3.42
C ASN A 287 -20.55 -1.97 3.60
N ALA A 288 -19.63 -1.01 3.54
CA ALA A 288 -19.92 0.42 3.58
C ALA A 288 -18.76 1.21 2.97
N GLU A 289 -19.07 2.31 2.32
CA GLU A 289 -18.12 3.31 1.86
C GLU A 289 -18.62 4.71 2.25
N SER A 290 -17.74 5.70 2.15
CA SER A 290 -18.16 7.11 2.15
C SER A 290 -18.15 7.72 0.75
N PHE A 291 -17.27 7.21 -0.13
CA PHE A 291 -17.18 7.57 -1.54
C PHE A 291 -16.66 6.39 -2.36
N GLY A 292 -15.44 5.93 -2.05
CA GLY A 292 -14.84 4.80 -2.76
C GLY A 292 -13.77 5.20 -3.79
N MET A 293 -12.74 5.94 -3.36
CA MET A 293 -11.62 6.35 -4.24
C MET A 293 -10.97 5.18 -4.98
N THR A 294 -10.91 3.98 -4.37
CA THR A 294 -10.34 2.79 -5.02
C THR A 294 -11.13 2.33 -6.24
N LEU A 295 -12.43 2.62 -6.32
CA LEU A 295 -13.22 2.37 -7.54
C LEU A 295 -12.71 3.29 -8.64
N VAL A 296 -12.65 4.59 -8.39
CA VAL A 296 -12.20 5.59 -9.38
C VAL A 296 -10.73 5.36 -9.79
N GLU A 297 -9.85 4.98 -8.86
CA GLU A 297 -8.46 4.60 -9.15
C GLU A 297 -8.41 3.42 -10.15
N ALA A 298 -9.23 2.39 -9.94
CA ALA A 298 -9.32 1.24 -10.84
C ALA A 298 -9.91 1.60 -12.21
N MET A 299 -10.98 2.40 -12.24
CA MET A 299 -11.62 2.88 -13.47
C MET A 299 -10.64 3.72 -14.30
N HIS A 300 -9.88 4.62 -13.67
CA HIS A 300 -8.82 5.38 -14.33
C HIS A 300 -7.72 4.50 -14.91
N ALA A 301 -7.40 3.38 -14.25
CA ALA A 301 -6.46 2.38 -14.74
C ALA A 301 -7.05 1.51 -15.87
N GLY A 302 -8.29 1.76 -16.33
CA GLY A 302 -8.91 1.01 -17.43
C GLY A 302 -9.43 -0.36 -16.99
N LEU A 303 -9.93 -0.48 -15.76
CA LEU A 303 -10.60 -1.69 -15.28
C LEU A 303 -12.11 -1.46 -15.16
N PRO A 304 -12.95 -2.39 -15.65
CA PRO A 304 -14.33 -2.46 -15.19
C PRO A 304 -14.34 -2.90 -13.72
N VAL A 305 -15.32 -2.43 -12.96
CA VAL A 305 -15.41 -2.65 -11.51
C VAL A 305 -16.62 -3.52 -11.19
N VAL A 306 -16.41 -4.62 -10.47
CA VAL A 306 -17.49 -5.33 -9.75
C VAL A 306 -17.44 -4.87 -8.31
N ALA A 307 -18.48 -4.18 -7.87
CA ALA A 307 -18.58 -3.63 -6.52
C ALA A 307 -19.84 -4.10 -5.82
N THR A 308 -19.80 -4.16 -4.50
CA THR A 308 -21.02 -4.25 -3.70
C THR A 308 -21.78 -2.92 -3.75
N ASP A 309 -23.10 -2.99 -3.89
CA ASP A 309 -24.04 -1.89 -3.77
C ASP A 309 -24.28 -1.54 -2.30
N CYS A 310 -23.21 -1.22 -1.58
CA CYS A 310 -23.31 -0.78 -0.21
C CYS A 310 -23.79 0.68 -0.14
N PRO A 311 -24.42 1.09 0.98
CA PRO A 311 -24.86 2.48 1.13
C PRO A 311 -23.70 3.46 0.90
N TYR A 312 -23.98 4.53 0.13
CA TYR A 312 -23.09 5.63 -0.24
C TYR A 312 -21.88 5.22 -1.09
N GLY A 313 -21.59 5.96 -2.17
CA GLY A 313 -20.35 5.80 -2.92
C GLY A 313 -20.47 4.94 -4.19
N PRO A 314 -20.45 3.59 -4.13
CA PRO A 314 -20.46 2.74 -5.33
C PRO A 314 -21.58 3.05 -6.31
N GLY A 315 -22.84 3.10 -5.86
CA GLY A 315 -24.00 3.43 -6.71
C GLY A 315 -24.04 4.85 -7.25
N GLU A 316 -23.18 5.75 -6.78
CA GLU A 316 -23.03 7.12 -7.31
C GLU A 316 -21.87 7.23 -8.32
N ILE A 317 -20.97 6.24 -8.33
CA ILE A 317 -19.79 6.19 -9.18
C ILE A 317 -20.02 5.28 -10.39
N ILE A 318 -20.66 4.12 -10.18
CA ILE A 318 -20.90 3.08 -11.18
C ILE A 318 -22.32 3.24 -11.76
N ASP A 319 -22.40 3.31 -13.07
CA ASP A 319 -23.63 3.12 -13.83
C ASP A 319 -23.76 1.60 -14.14
N ASP A 320 -24.57 0.90 -13.35
CA ASP A 320 -24.68 -0.57 -13.37
C ASP A 320 -24.94 -1.14 -14.77
N GLY A 321 -24.15 -2.17 -15.14
CA GLY A 321 -24.19 -2.82 -16.45
C GLY A 321 -23.51 -2.03 -17.59
N ARG A 322 -23.07 -0.78 -17.35
CA ARG A 322 -22.40 0.05 -18.35
C ARG A 322 -20.90 0.20 -18.11
N ASP A 323 -20.51 0.63 -16.91
CA ASP A 323 -19.11 0.88 -16.54
C ASP A 323 -18.64 0.04 -15.34
N GLY A 324 -19.51 -0.80 -14.82
CA GLY A 324 -19.24 -1.76 -13.76
C GLY A 324 -20.50 -2.57 -13.44
N TYR A 325 -20.38 -3.44 -12.44
CA TYR A 325 -21.51 -4.16 -11.85
C TYR A 325 -21.67 -3.80 -10.37
N LEU A 326 -22.92 -3.59 -9.97
CA LEU A 326 -23.33 -3.41 -8.58
C LEU A 326 -24.05 -4.67 -8.09
N VAL A 327 -23.50 -5.28 -7.05
CA VAL A 327 -23.99 -6.54 -6.47
C VAL A 327 -24.48 -6.30 -5.05
N GLN A 328 -25.61 -6.88 -4.67
CA GLN A 328 -26.12 -6.71 -3.31
C GLN A 328 -25.12 -7.21 -2.24
N PRO A 329 -24.91 -6.45 -1.14
CA PRO A 329 -24.00 -6.87 -0.08
C PRO A 329 -24.40 -8.22 0.54
N GLY A 330 -23.40 -9.06 0.84
CA GLY A 330 -23.63 -10.34 1.51
C GLY A 330 -23.90 -11.54 0.60
N ASP A 331 -23.88 -11.35 -0.73
CA ASP A 331 -24.07 -12.45 -1.69
C ASP A 331 -22.77 -12.79 -2.47
N PRO A 332 -21.97 -13.76 -1.98
CA PRO A 332 -20.75 -14.18 -2.67
C PRO A 332 -21.01 -14.87 -4.01
N LYS A 333 -22.18 -15.50 -4.21
CA LYS A 333 -22.50 -16.18 -5.48
C LYS A 333 -22.85 -15.19 -6.56
N ALA A 334 -23.67 -14.18 -6.24
CA ALA A 334 -23.95 -13.09 -7.17
C ALA A 334 -22.68 -12.30 -7.51
N PHE A 335 -21.79 -12.11 -6.53
CA PHE A 335 -20.50 -11.45 -6.78
C PHE A 335 -19.62 -12.28 -7.72
N ALA A 336 -19.58 -13.60 -7.53
CA ALA A 336 -18.88 -14.50 -8.43
C ALA A 336 -19.46 -14.51 -9.84
N ALA A 337 -20.79 -14.51 -9.97
CA ALA A 337 -21.47 -14.48 -11.26
C ALA A 337 -21.14 -13.19 -12.05
N ALA A 338 -21.11 -12.04 -11.39
CA ALA A 338 -20.71 -10.78 -12.01
C ALA A 338 -19.23 -10.77 -12.45
N LEU A 339 -18.34 -11.41 -11.67
CA LEU A 339 -16.95 -11.62 -12.09
C LEU A 339 -16.86 -12.55 -13.30
N LEU A 340 -17.58 -13.69 -13.27
CA LEU A 340 -17.59 -14.69 -14.34
C LEU A 340 -18.10 -14.10 -15.66
N ASP A 341 -19.16 -13.30 -15.63
CA ASP A 341 -19.69 -12.63 -16.82
C ASP A 341 -18.61 -11.79 -17.54
N LEU A 342 -17.83 -11.01 -16.79
CA LEU A 342 -16.70 -10.25 -17.36
C LEU A 342 -15.50 -11.13 -17.73
N ILE A 343 -15.28 -12.25 -17.04
CA ILE A 343 -14.18 -13.20 -17.31
C ILE A 343 -14.42 -13.99 -18.61
N GLU A 344 -15.68 -14.21 -18.97
CA GLU A 344 -16.10 -15.01 -20.12
C GLU A 344 -16.33 -14.17 -21.38
N ASP A 345 -16.69 -12.89 -21.24
CA ASP A 345 -16.96 -11.98 -22.35
C ASP A 345 -15.89 -10.89 -22.45
N ASP A 346 -14.87 -11.14 -23.29
CA ASP A 346 -13.78 -10.19 -23.55
C ASP A 346 -14.30 -8.87 -24.15
N GLU A 347 -15.25 -8.90 -25.09
CA GLU A 347 -15.77 -7.69 -25.74
C GLU A 347 -16.50 -6.80 -24.74
N ARG A 348 -17.38 -7.39 -23.92
CA ARG A 348 -18.06 -6.68 -22.84
C ARG A 348 -17.08 -6.11 -21.82
N ARG A 349 -16.09 -6.89 -21.40
CA ARG A 349 -15.07 -6.45 -20.43
C ARG A 349 -14.33 -5.21 -20.94
N HIS A 350 -13.93 -5.19 -22.21
CA HIS A 350 -13.25 -4.02 -22.80
C HIS A 350 -14.19 -2.83 -22.99
N ALA A 351 -15.43 -3.04 -23.45
CA ALA A 351 -16.40 -1.96 -23.61
C ALA A 351 -16.72 -1.29 -22.26
N MET A 352 -16.89 -2.10 -21.21
CA MET A 352 -17.12 -1.63 -19.84
C MET A 352 -15.89 -0.91 -19.27
N ALA A 353 -14.67 -1.39 -19.57
CA ALA A 353 -13.43 -0.73 -19.17
C ALA A 353 -13.29 0.69 -19.75
N GLU A 354 -13.62 0.87 -21.04
CA GLU A 354 -13.57 2.18 -21.69
C GLU A 354 -14.65 3.12 -21.14
N ALA A 355 -15.86 2.61 -20.88
CA ALA A 355 -16.91 3.37 -20.21
C ALA A 355 -16.49 3.80 -18.80
N ALA A 356 -15.88 2.90 -18.03
CA ALA A 356 -15.33 3.18 -16.69
C ALA A 356 -14.27 4.28 -16.74
N LYS A 357 -13.32 4.19 -17.66
CA LYS A 357 -12.27 5.19 -17.83
C LYS A 357 -12.84 6.56 -18.19
N ALA A 358 -13.85 6.62 -19.05
CA ALA A 358 -14.53 7.86 -19.41
C ALA A 358 -15.29 8.45 -18.20
N LYS A 359 -16.04 7.63 -17.46
CA LYS A 359 -16.75 8.03 -16.23
C LYS A 359 -15.80 8.57 -15.17
N ALA A 360 -14.64 7.93 -14.98
CA ALA A 360 -13.64 8.33 -13.99
C ALA A 360 -13.14 9.78 -14.17
N LEU A 361 -13.13 10.31 -15.40
CA LEU A 361 -12.73 11.70 -15.67
C LEU A 361 -13.62 12.74 -14.96
N THR A 362 -14.86 12.38 -14.61
CA THR A 362 -15.78 13.23 -13.85
C THR A 362 -15.41 13.36 -12.37
N PHE A 363 -14.49 12.53 -11.89
CA PHE A 363 -13.99 12.47 -10.51
C PHE A 363 -12.51 12.87 -10.41
N THR A 364 -12.00 13.65 -11.36
CA THR A 364 -10.65 14.21 -11.28
C THR A 364 -10.53 15.27 -10.19
N PRO A 365 -9.32 15.57 -9.68
CA PRO A 365 -9.10 16.68 -8.76
C PRO A 365 -9.55 18.02 -9.33
N GLN A 366 -9.41 18.22 -10.65
CA GLN A 366 -9.89 19.39 -11.38
C GLN A 366 -11.40 19.49 -11.33
N ALA A 367 -12.13 18.41 -11.62
CA ALA A 367 -13.59 18.39 -11.52
C ALA A 367 -14.08 18.66 -10.08
N ALA A 368 -13.38 18.15 -9.06
CA ALA A 368 -13.69 18.46 -7.66
C ALA A 368 -13.44 19.95 -7.32
N ALA A 369 -12.33 20.52 -7.82
CA ALA A 369 -12.02 21.94 -7.65
C ALA A 369 -13.03 22.86 -8.35
N GLU A 370 -13.48 22.52 -9.55
CA GLU A 370 -14.53 23.25 -10.27
C GLU A 370 -15.83 23.30 -9.46
N ARG A 371 -16.28 22.16 -8.92
CA ARG A 371 -17.47 22.09 -8.06
C ARG A 371 -17.29 22.90 -6.76
N PHE A 372 -16.11 22.86 -6.17
CA PHE A 372 -15.78 23.64 -4.97
C PHE A 372 -15.79 25.15 -5.25
N LEU A 373 -15.19 25.58 -6.36
CA LEU A 373 -15.16 26.99 -6.74
C LEU A 373 -16.55 27.51 -7.13
N ALA A 374 -17.39 26.66 -7.74
CA ALA A 374 -18.80 27.00 -8.00
C ALA A 374 -19.56 27.26 -6.68
N LEU A 375 -19.41 26.37 -5.68
CA LEU A 375 -19.97 26.58 -4.34
C LEU A 375 -19.49 27.90 -3.72
N VAL A 376 -18.18 28.18 -3.76
CA VAL A 376 -17.61 29.42 -3.22
C VAL A 376 -18.17 30.67 -3.91
N ALA A 377 -18.37 30.60 -5.23
CA ALA A 377 -18.94 31.71 -6.01
C ALA A 377 -20.42 31.96 -5.67
N GLU A 378 -21.21 30.90 -5.50
CA GLU A 378 -22.63 30.97 -5.13
C GLU A 378 -22.85 31.58 -3.74
N LEU A 379 -21.94 31.31 -2.80
CA LEU A 379 -21.96 31.91 -1.45
C LEU A 379 -21.56 33.39 -1.43
N GLY A 380 -21.29 34.00 -2.59
CA GLY A 380 -21.04 35.43 -2.74
C GLY A 380 -19.57 35.86 -2.75
N GLY A 381 -18.61 34.92 -2.77
CA GLY A 381 -17.18 35.23 -2.59
C GLY A 381 -16.90 35.95 -1.26
N PRO A 382 -15.65 36.32 -0.94
CA PRO A 382 -15.36 37.09 0.27
C PRO A 382 -16.04 38.45 0.16
N GLY A 383 -17.09 38.66 0.96
CA GLY A 383 -17.79 39.93 1.04
C GLY A 383 -16.81 41.06 1.38
N THR A 384 -16.88 42.16 0.62
CA THR A 384 -16.32 43.44 1.05
C THR A 384 -16.78 43.74 2.47
N PRO A 385 -15.88 44.05 3.41
CA PRO A 385 -16.23 44.18 4.82
C PRO A 385 -17.22 45.32 5.01
N GLU A 386 -18.45 45.01 5.44
CA GLU A 386 -19.31 45.98 6.08
C GLU A 386 -18.66 46.43 7.40
N PRO A 387 -18.69 47.73 7.73
CA PRO A 387 -18.05 48.24 8.94
C PRO A 387 -18.70 47.63 10.18
N ALA A 388 -17.87 46.93 10.96
CA ALA A 388 -18.26 46.23 12.17
C ALA A 388 -19.04 47.12 13.14
N SER A 389 -20.28 46.73 13.45
CA SER A 389 -20.99 47.23 14.62
C SER A 389 -20.32 46.73 15.91
N THR A 390 -19.98 47.70 16.76
CA THR A 390 -19.43 47.67 18.12
C THR A 390 -19.30 46.32 18.84
N PRO A 391 -18.11 45.98 19.41
CA PRO A 391 -17.92 44.74 20.15
C PRO A 391 -18.71 44.70 21.46
N VAL A 392 -19.45 43.61 21.68
CA VAL A 392 -20.07 43.28 22.97
C VAL A 392 -18.98 42.94 23.98
N ARG A 393 -18.93 43.67 25.09
CA ARG A 393 -18.01 43.44 26.22
C ARG A 393 -18.25 42.09 26.88
N VAL A 394 -17.26 41.20 26.81
CA VAL A 394 -17.21 39.96 27.61
C VAL A 394 -16.83 40.30 29.07
N ARG A 395 -17.65 39.87 30.03
CA ARG A 395 -17.36 39.97 31.47
C ARG A 395 -16.26 38.98 31.86
N ARG A 396 -15.19 39.47 32.50
CA ARG A 396 -14.14 38.65 33.15
C ARG A 396 -14.69 37.94 34.39
N PRO A 397 -14.31 36.68 34.68
CA PRO A 397 -14.58 36.07 35.97
C PRO A 397 -13.61 36.59 37.04
N VAL A 398 -14.12 36.66 38.27
CA VAL A 398 -13.53 37.26 39.46
C VAL A 398 -12.39 36.40 40.01
N ARG A 399 -11.27 37.04 40.36
CA ARG A 399 -10.17 36.46 41.16
C ARG A 399 -10.58 36.43 42.64
N SER A 400 -10.55 35.27 43.28
CA SER A 400 -10.57 35.17 44.75
C SER A 400 -9.18 34.83 45.31
N VAL A 401 -8.67 35.85 46.00
CA VAL A 401 -7.59 35.96 46.99
C VAL A 401 -7.35 34.73 47.88
N VAL A 402 -6.08 34.32 48.02
CA VAL A 402 -5.46 33.96 49.31
C VAL A 402 -4.01 34.50 49.33
N ARG A 403 -3.79 35.59 50.08
CA ARG A 403 -2.50 35.95 50.72
C ARG A 403 -2.39 35.10 51.99
N GLU A 404 -1.26 34.58 52.44
CA GLU A 404 -0.09 35.27 53.06
C GLU A 404 0.77 34.10 53.64
N ARG A 405 2.11 34.04 53.65
CA ARG A 405 3.09 34.86 54.39
C ARG A 405 4.53 34.49 53.98
N VAL A 406 5.39 35.48 53.98
CA VAL A 406 6.85 35.41 53.82
C VAL A 406 7.51 35.22 55.19
N GLY A 407 8.61 34.45 55.24
CA GLY A 407 9.52 34.38 56.39
C GLY A 407 10.87 33.81 56.00
N THR A 408 11.86 34.69 55.85
CA THR A 408 13.27 34.40 55.54
C THR A 408 14.05 34.15 56.83
N VAL A 409 14.83 33.06 56.95
CA VAL A 409 15.97 32.95 57.89
C VAL A 409 17.11 32.11 57.29
N VAL A 410 18.33 32.51 57.64
CA VAL A 410 19.67 32.14 57.14
C VAL A 410 20.23 30.84 57.79
N ARG A 411 21.10 30.14 57.02
CA ARG A 411 22.08 29.03 57.27
C ARG A 411 22.72 28.89 58.70
N PRO A 412 23.35 27.74 59.12
CA PRO A 412 24.45 27.04 58.39
C PRO A 412 24.70 25.50 58.58
N VAL A 413 25.46 24.94 57.61
CA VAL A 413 26.57 23.94 57.65
C VAL A 413 26.54 22.73 58.62
N LEU A 414 26.67 21.50 58.07
CA LEU A 414 27.77 20.56 58.40
C LEU A 414 27.97 19.40 57.40
N ARG A 415 29.24 19.19 57.08
CA ARG A 415 29.93 18.16 56.27
C ARG A 415 29.54 16.70 56.59
N ALA A 416 29.57 15.83 55.58
CA ALA A 416 30.53 14.73 55.53
C ALA A 416 30.66 14.14 54.11
N SER A 417 31.91 13.99 53.70
CA SER A 417 32.42 13.51 52.41
C SER A 417 32.39 11.98 52.31
N LEU A 418 32.50 11.42 51.09
CA LEU A 418 33.58 10.48 50.69
C LEU A 418 33.48 10.09 49.19
N ARG A 419 34.41 10.66 48.41
CA ARG A 419 35.28 10.06 47.36
C ARG A 419 34.68 9.35 46.11
N SER A 420 34.71 10.11 44.99
CA SER A 420 35.32 9.86 43.65
C SER A 420 36.29 8.66 43.47
N PRO A 421 36.61 8.18 42.23
CA PRO A 421 36.85 8.98 40.99
C PRO A 421 36.18 8.47 39.68
N VAL A 422 35.74 9.36 38.78
CA VAL A 422 36.43 10.07 37.66
C VAL A 422 36.73 9.19 36.43
N LEU A 423 36.11 9.54 35.30
CA LEU A 423 36.73 9.61 33.97
C LEU A 423 35.94 10.59 33.08
N ALA A 424 36.62 11.66 32.64
CA ALA A 424 36.11 12.68 31.72
C ALA A 424 36.34 12.27 30.25
N PRO A 425 35.54 12.74 29.28
CA PRO A 425 35.85 12.56 27.87
C PRO A 425 36.78 13.66 27.35
N ALA A 426 37.76 13.26 26.55
CA ALA A 426 38.78 14.10 25.97
C ALA A 426 38.21 15.14 24.98
N VAL A 427 38.55 16.41 25.21
CA VAL A 427 38.47 17.49 24.22
C VAL A 427 39.67 17.34 23.28
N ARG A 428 39.40 17.06 22.00
CA ARG A 428 40.43 17.01 20.96
C ARG A 428 40.51 18.35 20.25
N THR A 429 41.59 19.08 20.54
CA THR A 429 42.01 20.32 19.89
C THR A 429 42.21 20.10 18.39
N LEU A 430 41.48 20.85 17.56
CA LEU A 430 41.64 20.90 16.10
C LEU A 430 42.76 21.90 15.75
N MET A 431 43.82 21.40 15.11
CA MET A 431 44.83 22.21 14.42
C MET A 431 44.31 22.67 13.04
N PRO A 432 44.71 23.86 12.53
CA PRO A 432 44.15 24.41 11.30
C PRO A 432 44.82 23.78 10.07
N GLY A 433 44.11 22.86 9.42
CA GLY A 433 44.52 22.24 8.17
C GLY A 433 43.59 22.64 7.02
N ARG A 434 44.12 23.43 6.07
CA ARG A 434 43.63 23.73 4.72
C ARG A 434 42.21 23.23 4.39
N ALA A 435 41.23 24.12 4.52
CA ALA A 435 39.93 23.96 3.88
C ALA A 435 40.11 24.04 2.35
N LYS A 436 40.22 22.87 1.69
CA LYS A 436 39.77 22.78 0.30
C LYS A 436 38.27 23.07 0.33
N ARG A 437 37.86 24.23 -0.19
CA ARG A 437 36.47 24.47 -0.60
C ARG A 437 36.11 23.34 -1.56
N LEU A 438 35.46 22.31 -1.05
CA LEU A 438 34.64 21.40 -1.83
C LEU A 438 33.43 22.23 -2.25
N THR A 439 33.57 22.97 -3.35
CA THR A 439 32.42 23.36 -4.16
C THR A 439 31.75 22.07 -4.60
N ARG A 440 30.72 21.63 -3.88
CA ARG A 440 29.81 20.58 -4.36
C ARG A 440 29.29 21.06 -5.71
N ALA A 441 29.63 20.33 -6.77
CA ALA A 441 28.89 20.45 -8.03
C ALA A 441 27.38 20.34 -7.70
N PRO A 442 26.50 21.14 -8.34
CA PRO A 442 25.07 21.00 -8.13
C PRO A 442 24.69 19.55 -8.40
N GLY A 443 24.23 18.86 -7.35
CA GLY A 443 23.91 17.44 -7.45
C GLY A 443 22.70 17.27 -8.35
N PHE A 444 22.82 16.46 -9.40
CA PHE A 444 21.65 16.03 -10.16
C PHE A 444 20.94 14.90 -9.40
N HIS A 445 19.62 14.80 -9.56
CA HIS A 445 18.76 13.86 -8.84
C HIS A 445 18.00 13.02 -9.87
N PRO A 446 18.59 11.90 -10.34
CA PRO A 446 17.98 11.11 -11.39
C PRO A 446 16.72 10.41 -10.87
N VAL A 447 15.60 10.63 -11.54
CA VAL A 447 14.30 10.00 -11.26
C VAL A 447 13.94 9.09 -12.42
N ALA A 448 13.62 7.83 -12.12
CA ALA A 448 13.34 6.80 -13.10
C ALA A 448 11.85 6.44 -13.16
N ARG A 449 11.30 6.42 -14.36
CA ARG A 449 10.06 5.72 -14.72
C ARG A 449 10.44 4.47 -15.50
N THR A 450 9.96 3.32 -15.06
CA THR A 450 10.40 2.03 -15.60
C THR A 450 9.20 1.23 -16.05
N ARG A 451 9.30 0.62 -17.24
CA ARG A 451 8.30 -0.34 -17.71
C ARG A 451 8.94 -1.59 -18.29
N ALA A 452 8.32 -2.73 -18.04
CA ALA A 452 8.59 -3.95 -18.78
C ALA A 452 7.79 -3.96 -20.09
N THR A 453 8.38 -4.51 -21.14
CA THR A 453 7.74 -4.68 -22.45
C THR A 453 7.17 -6.08 -22.62
N PRO A 454 6.28 -6.31 -23.61
CA PRO A 454 5.81 -7.67 -23.96
C PRO A 454 6.91 -8.65 -24.36
N ASP A 455 8.12 -8.16 -24.66
CA ASP A 455 9.29 -8.95 -25.00
C ASP A 455 10.20 -9.26 -23.81
N GLY A 456 9.84 -8.83 -22.60
CA GLY A 456 10.64 -9.01 -21.39
C GLY A 456 11.76 -7.96 -21.21
N ASP A 457 11.96 -7.07 -22.19
CA ASP A 457 12.90 -5.96 -22.08
C ASP A 457 12.41 -4.95 -21.03
N ILE A 458 13.36 -4.27 -20.37
CA ILE A 458 13.08 -3.21 -19.41
C ILE A 458 13.47 -1.86 -20.01
N VAL A 459 12.52 -0.94 -20.12
CA VAL A 459 12.73 0.43 -20.57
C VAL A 459 12.76 1.35 -19.35
N VAL A 460 13.79 2.19 -19.27
CA VAL A 460 14.00 3.14 -18.17
C VAL A 460 14.09 4.55 -18.75
N ASP A 461 13.11 5.40 -18.41
CA ASP A 461 13.07 6.82 -18.71
C ASP A 461 13.55 7.62 -17.49
N ILE A 462 14.61 8.41 -17.67
CA ILE A 462 15.29 9.17 -16.62
C ILE A 462 15.02 10.67 -16.79
N THR A 463 14.57 11.33 -15.73
CA THR A 463 14.50 12.80 -15.62
C THR A 463 15.43 13.30 -14.50
N GLY A 464 15.54 14.62 -14.33
CA GLY A 464 16.41 15.21 -13.30
C GLY A 464 17.91 15.17 -13.63
N VAL A 465 18.23 14.99 -14.92
CA VAL A 465 19.58 15.02 -15.49
C VAL A 465 19.63 16.12 -16.56
N HIS A 466 20.42 17.17 -16.34
CA HIS A 466 20.45 18.37 -17.20
C HIS A 466 21.55 18.32 -18.26
N THR A 467 22.00 17.13 -18.66
CA THR A 467 23.00 16.92 -19.71
C THR A 467 22.67 15.66 -20.49
N PRO A 468 22.84 15.66 -21.84
CA PRO A 468 22.73 14.44 -22.64
C PRO A 468 23.94 13.52 -22.45
N GLN A 469 25.02 14.00 -21.83
CA GLN A 469 26.23 13.22 -21.55
C GLN A 469 26.04 12.38 -20.28
N ALA A 470 25.15 11.38 -20.36
CA ALA A 470 24.86 10.48 -19.26
C ALA A 470 24.78 9.02 -19.73
N ALA A 471 24.99 8.09 -18.80
CA ALA A 471 24.84 6.65 -19.02
C ALA A 471 24.06 6.01 -17.87
N LEU A 472 23.30 4.97 -18.20
CA LEU A 472 22.66 4.10 -17.21
C LEU A 472 23.69 3.04 -16.79
N LEU A 473 23.88 2.86 -15.49
CA LEU A 473 24.74 1.80 -14.94
C LEU A 473 23.89 0.86 -14.09
N LEU A 474 23.96 -0.44 -14.39
CA LEU A 474 23.46 -1.50 -13.51
C LEU A 474 24.66 -2.11 -12.80
N ARG A 475 24.61 -2.23 -11.48
CA ARG A 475 25.73 -2.77 -10.68
C ARG A 475 25.28 -3.87 -9.74
N GLN A 476 26.04 -4.95 -9.70
CA GLN A 476 25.96 -6.03 -8.72
C GLN A 476 27.38 -6.39 -8.29
N GLY A 477 27.76 -6.06 -7.04
CA GLY A 477 29.15 -6.24 -6.60
C GLY A 477 30.14 -5.46 -7.49
N ASP A 478 31.10 -6.18 -8.06
CA ASP A 478 32.09 -5.65 -9.01
C ASP A 478 31.58 -5.63 -10.46
N ASP A 479 30.54 -6.40 -10.77
CA ASP A 479 29.94 -6.45 -12.10
C ASP A 479 29.20 -5.16 -12.41
N THR A 480 29.39 -4.65 -13.63
CA THR A 480 28.76 -3.42 -14.10
C THR A 480 28.35 -3.57 -15.57
N LEU A 481 27.07 -3.35 -15.85
CA LEU A 481 26.57 -3.12 -17.20
C LEU A 481 26.37 -1.62 -17.41
N ARG A 482 26.96 -1.07 -18.47
CA ARG A 482 26.84 0.35 -18.86
C ARG A 482 26.08 0.46 -20.16
N LEU A 483 24.98 1.22 -20.14
CA LEU A 483 24.11 1.45 -21.30
C LEU A 483 24.07 2.94 -21.66
N PRO A 484 24.04 3.28 -22.96
CA PRO A 484 23.84 4.65 -23.39
C PRO A 484 22.42 5.12 -23.02
N LEU A 485 22.32 6.37 -22.57
CA LEU A 485 21.06 7.07 -22.40
C LEU A 485 20.79 7.92 -23.65
N ARG A 486 19.70 7.63 -24.35
CA ARG A 486 19.30 8.33 -25.58
C ARG A 486 18.33 9.47 -25.25
N PRO A 487 18.47 10.67 -25.85
CA PRO A 487 17.53 11.75 -25.65
C PRO A 487 16.12 11.42 -26.14
N GLU A 488 15.13 11.74 -25.31
CA GLU A 488 13.69 11.79 -25.61
C GLU A 488 13.19 13.23 -25.30
N PRO A 489 11.98 13.65 -25.73
CA PRO A 489 11.53 15.04 -25.58
C PRO A 489 11.65 15.63 -24.16
N GLU A 490 11.41 14.82 -23.12
CA GLU A 490 11.41 15.27 -21.72
C GLU A 490 12.25 14.37 -20.79
N SER A 491 12.97 13.38 -21.34
CA SER A 491 13.71 12.38 -20.57
C SER A 491 14.93 11.88 -21.32
N LEU A 492 15.71 11.04 -20.64
CA LEU A 492 16.75 10.22 -21.24
C LEU A 492 16.38 8.75 -21.11
N ARG A 493 16.39 7.99 -22.20
CA ARG A 493 15.93 6.60 -22.23
C ARG A 493 17.06 5.59 -22.39
N ALA A 494 16.98 4.51 -21.63
CA ALA A 494 17.77 3.29 -21.84
C ALA A 494 16.85 2.07 -21.94
N ARG A 495 17.32 1.05 -22.67
CA ARG A 495 16.66 -0.26 -22.80
C ARG A 495 17.62 -1.34 -22.34
N ILE A 496 17.21 -2.11 -21.34
CA ILE A 496 17.88 -3.34 -20.89
C ILE A 496 17.21 -4.49 -21.64
N GLY A 497 17.77 -4.81 -22.80
CA GLY A 497 17.24 -5.83 -23.69
C GLY A 497 17.80 -7.24 -23.46
N ARG A 498 17.19 -8.23 -24.12
CA ARG A 498 17.67 -9.63 -24.17
C ARG A 498 19.14 -9.79 -24.61
N ASP A 499 19.67 -8.84 -25.38
CA ASP A 499 21.06 -8.76 -25.83
C ASP A 499 22.07 -8.46 -24.71
N HIS A 500 21.59 -8.06 -23.53
CA HIS A 500 22.41 -7.78 -22.36
C HIS A 500 22.43 -8.96 -21.39
N VAL A 501 23.62 -9.35 -20.95
CA VAL A 501 23.81 -10.43 -19.97
C VAL A 501 23.85 -9.84 -18.56
N LEU A 502 22.99 -10.35 -17.68
CA LEU A 502 22.95 -9.99 -16.26
C LEU A 502 22.96 -11.30 -15.46
N GLY A 503 24.00 -11.53 -14.66
CA GLY A 503 24.07 -12.66 -13.74
C GLY A 503 22.95 -12.65 -12.70
N GLU A 504 22.68 -13.80 -12.05
CA GLU A 504 21.64 -13.93 -11.02
C GLU A 504 21.94 -13.01 -9.81
N GLY A 505 20.97 -12.20 -9.42
CA GLY A 505 21.11 -11.30 -8.27
C GLY A 505 20.27 -10.04 -8.36
N GLU A 506 20.70 -9.03 -7.60
CA GLU A 506 20.02 -7.74 -7.47
C GLU A 506 20.91 -6.64 -8.06
N TRP A 507 20.47 -6.06 -9.18
CA TRP A 507 21.21 -5.05 -9.92
C TRP A 507 20.71 -3.66 -9.57
N THR A 508 21.51 -2.91 -8.82
CA THR A 508 21.16 -1.52 -8.46
C THR A 508 21.38 -0.60 -9.65
N VAL A 509 20.39 0.25 -9.95
CA VAL A 509 20.44 1.18 -11.07
C VAL A 509 21.00 2.55 -10.64
N TYR A 510 22.00 3.01 -11.36
CA TYR A 510 22.62 4.33 -11.24
C TYR A 510 22.53 5.08 -12.56
N VAL A 511 22.61 6.40 -12.47
CA VAL A 511 22.91 7.28 -13.60
C VAL A 511 24.28 7.90 -13.34
N GLU A 512 25.14 7.83 -14.34
CA GLU A 512 26.46 8.46 -14.35
C GLU A 512 26.47 9.57 -15.39
N ARG A 513 26.92 10.76 -14.98
CA ARG A 513 27.30 11.83 -15.89
C ARG A 513 28.67 11.54 -16.47
N THR A 514 28.76 11.41 -17.79
CA THR A 514 29.97 10.90 -18.46
C THR A 514 31.06 11.95 -18.59
N ASP A 515 30.73 13.23 -18.40
CA ASP A 515 31.64 14.36 -18.45
C ASP A 515 32.48 14.54 -17.18
N ASP A 516 31.91 14.24 -16.00
CA ASP A 516 32.60 14.38 -14.71
C ASP A 516 32.69 13.07 -13.89
N GLY A 517 32.09 11.98 -14.38
CA GLY A 517 32.07 10.67 -13.72
C GLY A 517 31.20 10.63 -12.45
N VAL A 518 30.42 11.68 -12.16
CA VAL A 518 29.57 11.71 -10.97
C VAL A 518 28.39 10.75 -11.17
N ARG A 519 28.24 9.82 -10.23
CA ARG A 519 27.17 8.82 -10.22
C ARG A 519 26.17 9.01 -9.08
N ARG A 520 24.90 8.75 -9.36
CA ARG A 520 23.80 8.78 -8.39
C ARG A 520 22.87 7.59 -8.60
N ARG A 521 22.33 7.01 -7.53
CA ARG A 521 21.27 6.00 -7.64
C ARG A 521 20.02 6.63 -8.23
N ALA A 522 19.38 5.94 -9.16
CA ALA A 522 18.11 6.38 -9.71
C ALA A 522 17.02 6.23 -8.64
N HIS A 523 16.32 7.31 -8.30
CA HIS A 523 15.11 7.26 -7.49
C HIS A 523 13.98 6.69 -8.33
N SER A 524 13.28 5.67 -7.84
CA SER A 524 12.19 5.04 -8.56
C SER A 524 10.90 5.83 -8.36
N LEU A 525 10.27 6.27 -9.45
CA LEU A 525 8.97 6.93 -9.42
C LEU A 525 7.84 5.94 -9.71
N THR A 526 7.93 5.23 -10.84
CA THR A 526 6.97 4.19 -11.25
C THR A 526 7.71 2.96 -11.79
N VAL A 527 7.11 1.79 -11.57
CA VAL A 527 7.57 0.50 -12.09
C VAL A 527 6.37 -0.28 -12.62
N GLU A 528 6.20 -0.29 -13.93
CA GLU A 528 5.09 -0.94 -14.63
C GLU A 528 5.50 -2.33 -15.08
N THR A 529 4.85 -3.35 -14.54
CA THR A 529 5.20 -4.77 -14.76
C THR A 529 4.01 -5.60 -15.23
N ALA A 530 2.96 -4.95 -15.75
CA ALA A 530 1.76 -5.61 -16.28
C ALA A 530 2.08 -6.63 -17.38
N GLU A 531 3.03 -6.33 -18.25
CA GLU A 531 3.48 -7.24 -19.32
C GLU A 531 4.32 -8.44 -18.83
N LEU A 532 4.70 -8.46 -17.55
CA LEU A 532 5.38 -9.61 -16.93
C LEU A 532 4.40 -10.56 -16.24
N VAL A 533 3.14 -10.20 -16.07
CA VAL A 533 2.15 -11.05 -15.40
C VAL A 533 1.99 -12.36 -16.15
N GLY A 534 2.22 -13.49 -15.47
CA GLY A 534 2.13 -14.82 -16.07
C GLY A 534 3.24 -15.19 -17.05
N ARG A 535 4.22 -14.30 -17.29
CA ARG A 535 5.34 -14.58 -18.20
C ARG A 535 6.22 -15.72 -17.67
N ALA A 536 6.47 -16.73 -18.49
CA ALA A 536 7.41 -17.80 -18.15
C ALA A 536 8.87 -17.29 -18.20
N PRO A 537 9.81 -17.94 -17.49
CA PRO A 537 11.24 -17.70 -17.68
C PRO A 537 11.66 -17.98 -19.13
N GLU A 538 12.60 -17.22 -19.65
CA GLU A 538 13.05 -17.32 -21.04
C GLU A 538 14.43 -17.98 -21.14
N LEU A 539 14.66 -18.76 -22.19
CA LEU A 539 16.00 -19.21 -22.54
C LEU A 539 16.69 -18.14 -23.41
N ILE A 540 17.65 -17.42 -22.85
CA ILE A 540 18.47 -16.43 -23.56
C ILE A 540 19.90 -16.97 -23.64
N GLY A 541 20.36 -17.30 -24.85
CA GLY A 541 21.61 -18.04 -25.02
C GLY A 541 21.49 -19.42 -24.39
N ASP A 542 22.37 -19.71 -23.43
CA ASP A 542 22.40 -20.94 -22.64
C ASP A 542 21.84 -20.76 -21.20
N GLN A 543 21.18 -19.63 -20.92
CA GLN A 543 20.67 -19.29 -19.59
C GLN A 543 19.15 -19.09 -19.57
N VAL A 544 18.48 -19.86 -18.72
CA VAL A 544 17.12 -19.59 -18.26
C VAL A 544 17.13 -18.33 -17.41
N THR A 545 16.41 -17.32 -17.88
CA THR A 545 16.47 -15.95 -17.40
C THR A 545 15.09 -15.40 -17.08
N SER A 546 15.00 -14.71 -15.94
CA SER A 546 13.88 -13.83 -15.59
C SER A 546 14.42 -12.52 -15.07
N ARG A 547 13.79 -11.39 -15.43
CA ARG A 547 14.21 -10.04 -15.03
C ARG A 547 12.99 -9.25 -14.58
N ILE A 548 13.00 -8.76 -13.35
CA ILE A 548 11.87 -8.03 -12.78
C ILE A 548 12.38 -6.71 -12.19
N PRO A 549 12.03 -5.55 -12.77
CA PRO A 549 12.33 -4.27 -12.15
C PRO A 549 11.50 -4.07 -10.88
N ARG A 550 12.06 -3.40 -9.88
CA ARG A 550 11.37 -3.07 -8.62
C ARG A 550 11.88 -1.80 -7.98
N THR A 551 11.01 -1.22 -7.15
CA THR A 551 11.39 -0.19 -6.18
C THR A 551 11.90 -0.85 -4.90
N THR A 552 13.12 -0.52 -4.48
CA THR A 552 13.68 -1.00 -3.21
C THR A 552 13.01 -0.33 -2.01
N GLY A 553 13.21 -0.89 -0.81
CA GLY A 553 12.67 -0.29 0.42
C GLY A 553 13.20 1.13 0.72
N THR A 554 14.27 1.56 0.05
CA THR A 554 14.85 2.91 0.14
C THR A 554 14.40 3.83 -1.00
N GLY A 555 13.48 3.39 -1.87
CA GLY A 555 12.91 4.20 -2.94
C GLY A 555 13.77 4.27 -4.21
N HIS A 556 14.77 3.40 -4.37
CA HIS A 556 15.62 3.36 -5.56
C HIS A 556 15.21 2.26 -6.53
N LEU A 557 15.51 2.44 -7.81
CA LEU A 557 15.28 1.44 -8.84
C LEU A 557 16.33 0.31 -8.76
N SER A 558 15.85 -0.92 -8.88
CA SER A 558 16.68 -2.11 -8.97
C SER A 558 16.05 -3.12 -9.94
N VAL A 559 16.87 -4.00 -10.51
CA VAL A 559 16.41 -5.11 -11.35
C VAL A 559 16.82 -6.42 -10.70
N ARG A 560 15.84 -7.23 -10.31
CA ARG A 560 16.09 -8.60 -9.85
C ARG A 560 16.25 -9.50 -11.06
N THR A 561 17.31 -10.29 -11.10
CA THR A 561 17.61 -11.22 -12.18
C THR A 561 17.81 -12.63 -11.66
N TRP A 562 17.33 -13.60 -12.43
CA TRP A 562 17.70 -15.01 -12.34
C TRP A 562 18.37 -15.40 -13.63
N ALA A 563 19.40 -16.24 -13.56
CA ALA A 563 20.18 -16.68 -14.71
C ALA A 563 20.77 -18.06 -14.38
N ARG A 564 20.19 -19.12 -14.95
CA ARG A 564 20.47 -20.52 -14.60
C ARG A 564 20.62 -21.37 -15.85
N PRO A 565 21.51 -22.39 -15.88
CA PRO A 565 21.60 -23.29 -17.04
C PRO A 565 20.29 -24.05 -17.33
N ALA A 566 19.54 -24.39 -16.29
CA ALA A 566 18.24 -25.05 -16.35
C ALA A 566 17.40 -24.67 -15.13
N HIS A 567 16.07 -24.75 -15.24
CA HIS A 567 15.17 -24.47 -14.14
C HIS A 567 13.84 -25.20 -14.29
N LEU A 568 13.35 -25.83 -13.20
CA LEU A 568 11.96 -26.25 -13.12
C LEU A 568 11.12 -25.09 -12.57
N GLU A 569 10.30 -24.48 -13.43
CA GLU A 569 9.33 -23.45 -13.08
C GLU A 569 8.06 -24.11 -12.55
N ILE A 570 7.78 -23.90 -11.26
CA ILE A 570 6.66 -24.53 -10.55
C ILE A 570 5.32 -23.90 -10.94
N GLY A 571 4.41 -24.75 -11.41
CA GLY A 571 2.99 -24.47 -11.58
C GLY A 571 2.23 -24.61 -10.27
N THR A 572 2.24 -25.78 -9.65
CA THR A 572 1.50 -26.09 -8.42
C THR A 572 2.37 -26.74 -7.35
N VAL A 573 1.97 -26.56 -6.10
CA VAL A 573 2.56 -27.19 -4.90
C VAL A 573 1.41 -27.56 -3.98
N ASP A 574 1.16 -28.85 -3.83
CA ASP A 574 0.05 -29.37 -3.07
C ASP A 574 0.54 -30.24 -1.92
N THR A 575 -0.13 -30.10 -0.77
CA THR A 575 0.24 -30.77 0.47
C THR A 575 -0.81 -31.78 0.96
N GLY A 576 -1.64 -32.30 0.05
CA GLY A 576 -2.67 -33.29 0.36
C GLY A 576 -2.12 -34.71 0.55
N GLY A 577 -2.84 -35.54 1.31
CA GLY A 577 -2.50 -36.96 1.50
C GLY A 577 -1.23 -37.17 2.34
N SER A 578 -0.33 -38.03 1.85
CA SER A 578 0.89 -38.46 2.55
C SER A 578 2.20 -37.97 1.91
N ALA A 579 2.13 -37.04 0.94
CA ALA A 579 3.28 -36.56 0.20
C ALA A 579 3.13 -35.09 -0.25
N LEU A 580 4.26 -34.41 -0.43
CA LEU A 580 4.34 -33.13 -1.12
C LEU A 580 4.30 -33.39 -2.62
N ILE A 581 3.33 -32.82 -3.32
CA ILE A 581 3.17 -32.96 -4.77
C ILE A 581 3.58 -31.65 -5.44
N VAL A 582 4.43 -31.73 -6.46
CA VAL A 582 4.90 -30.57 -7.23
C VAL A 582 4.74 -30.83 -8.71
N GLU A 583 4.17 -29.85 -9.40
CA GLU A 583 4.03 -29.84 -10.85
C GLU A 583 4.68 -28.59 -11.42
N GLY A 584 5.37 -28.71 -12.55
CA GLY A 584 6.02 -27.58 -13.20
C GLY A 584 6.45 -27.86 -14.62
N ARG A 585 7.12 -26.88 -15.22
CA ARG A 585 7.70 -27.00 -16.56
C ARG A 585 9.21 -26.80 -16.53
N ILE A 586 9.94 -27.70 -17.15
CA ILE A 586 11.40 -27.59 -17.30
C ILE A 586 11.73 -26.59 -18.41
N VAL A 587 12.67 -25.69 -18.14
CA VAL A 587 13.20 -24.72 -19.10
C VAL A 587 14.72 -24.88 -19.17
N GLY A 588 15.28 -24.70 -20.37
CA GLY A 588 16.73 -24.68 -20.63
C GLY A 588 17.30 -26.00 -21.14
N ARG A 589 16.78 -27.15 -20.69
CA ARG A 589 17.16 -28.47 -21.21
C ARG A 589 16.04 -29.50 -21.03
N PRO A 590 15.96 -30.54 -21.87
CA PRO A 590 15.17 -31.72 -21.57
C PRO A 590 15.77 -32.50 -20.39
N LEU A 591 14.92 -33.27 -19.73
CA LEU A 591 15.30 -34.19 -18.64
C LEU A 591 15.33 -35.63 -19.16
N GLY A 592 16.25 -36.44 -18.64
CA GLY A 592 16.31 -37.88 -18.91
C GLY A 592 15.33 -38.68 -18.06
N GLY A 593 15.13 -39.96 -18.43
CA GLY A 593 14.25 -40.90 -17.72
C GLY A 593 14.73 -41.29 -16.31
N ASP A 594 16.01 -41.07 -16.01
CA ASP A 594 16.62 -41.38 -14.70
C ASP A 594 16.65 -40.15 -13.77
N THR A 595 15.86 -39.11 -14.06
CA THR A 595 15.82 -37.89 -13.24
C THR A 595 15.22 -38.19 -11.86
N VAL A 596 15.90 -37.76 -10.81
CA VAL A 596 15.44 -37.89 -9.41
C VAL A 596 15.25 -36.55 -8.73
N VAL A 597 14.41 -36.49 -7.70
CA VAL A 597 14.30 -35.33 -6.81
C VAL A 597 15.18 -35.57 -5.59
N VAL A 598 16.09 -34.64 -5.31
CA VAL A 598 16.94 -34.69 -4.11
C VAL A 598 16.50 -33.63 -3.12
N ALA A 599 16.16 -34.08 -1.91
CA ALA A 599 15.95 -33.25 -0.74
C ALA A 599 17.23 -33.21 0.09
N ALA A 600 17.88 -32.05 0.16
CA ALA A 600 19.13 -31.86 0.90
C ALA A 600 18.94 -30.94 2.09
N ARG A 601 19.38 -31.39 3.27
CA ARG A 601 19.36 -30.60 4.50
C ARG A 601 20.42 -29.52 4.45
N ARG A 602 20.04 -28.29 4.74
CA ARG A 602 20.95 -27.15 4.64
C ARG A 602 22.04 -27.22 5.71
N GLY A 603 23.30 -27.17 5.28
CA GLY A 603 24.48 -27.10 6.14
C GLY A 603 25.05 -28.46 6.55
N GLU A 604 24.55 -29.55 5.98
CA GLU A 604 24.94 -30.93 6.29
C GLU A 604 24.98 -31.78 5.01
N ASP A 605 25.67 -32.91 5.07
CA ASP A 605 25.73 -33.90 3.97
C ASP A 605 24.52 -34.85 3.94
N THR A 606 23.47 -34.54 4.72
CA THR A 606 22.24 -35.32 4.78
C THR A 606 21.35 -34.99 3.57
N ALA A 607 21.11 -35.97 2.70
CA ALA A 607 20.17 -35.88 1.60
C ALA A 607 19.44 -37.21 1.36
N PHE A 608 18.28 -37.16 0.70
CA PHE A 608 17.61 -38.35 0.20
C PHE A 608 16.97 -38.06 -1.17
N GLU A 609 16.80 -39.12 -1.95
CA GLU A 609 16.11 -39.12 -3.23
C GLU A 609 14.64 -39.49 -3.00
N SER A 610 13.71 -38.78 -3.66
CA SER A 610 12.30 -39.16 -3.65
C SER A 610 11.98 -40.10 -4.81
N ALA A 611 10.96 -40.94 -4.59
CA ALA A 611 10.76 -42.18 -5.35
C ALA A 611 10.05 -42.01 -6.70
N GLU A 612 9.37 -40.90 -6.97
CA GLU A 612 8.59 -40.72 -8.21
C GLU A 612 8.81 -39.36 -8.86
N VAL A 613 9.37 -39.39 -10.06
CA VAL A 613 9.44 -38.27 -10.99
C VAL A 613 8.86 -38.73 -12.32
N VAL A 614 7.89 -38.00 -12.84
CA VAL A 614 7.29 -38.23 -14.15
C VAL A 614 7.62 -37.05 -15.04
N VAL A 615 8.31 -37.33 -16.15
CA VAL A 615 8.66 -36.34 -17.17
C VAL A 615 7.86 -36.65 -18.44
N SER A 616 7.09 -35.68 -18.91
CA SER A 616 6.33 -35.77 -20.16
C SER A 616 6.52 -34.51 -20.99
N GLY A 617 7.47 -34.55 -21.94
CA GLY A 617 7.86 -33.36 -22.70
C GLY A 617 8.56 -32.35 -21.81
N ASP A 618 8.03 -31.13 -21.72
CA ASP A 618 8.50 -30.10 -20.80
C ASP A 618 7.81 -30.16 -19.42
N HIS A 619 6.79 -30.98 -19.25
CA HIS A 619 6.06 -31.12 -18.01
C HIS A 619 6.76 -32.08 -17.06
N VAL A 620 6.86 -31.69 -15.79
CA VAL A 620 7.44 -32.50 -14.71
C VAL A 620 6.48 -32.54 -13.55
N TRP A 621 6.21 -33.75 -13.09
CA TRP A 621 5.47 -34.02 -11.87
C TRP A 621 6.35 -34.85 -10.94
N PHE A 622 6.35 -34.54 -9.65
CA PHE A 622 7.00 -35.40 -8.66
C PHE A 622 6.31 -35.37 -7.31
N SER A 623 6.52 -36.43 -6.53
CA SER A 623 6.02 -36.54 -5.16
C SER A 623 7.16 -36.81 -4.17
N VAL A 624 7.11 -36.15 -3.01
CA VAL A 624 8.06 -36.39 -1.89
C VAL A 624 7.27 -36.85 -0.67
N PRO A 625 7.31 -38.15 -0.31
CA PRO A 625 6.63 -38.68 0.86
C PRO A 625 6.98 -37.93 2.15
N TYR A 626 5.97 -37.70 2.98
CA TYR A 626 6.16 -37.07 4.29
C TYR A 626 6.92 -37.95 5.27
N ALA A 627 6.81 -39.28 5.12
CA ALA A 627 7.56 -40.25 5.88
C ALA A 627 9.08 -40.03 5.73
N ASP A 628 9.56 -39.71 4.52
CA ASP A 628 10.99 -39.50 4.28
C ASP A 628 11.54 -38.32 5.09
N PHE A 629 10.77 -37.24 5.19
CA PHE A 629 11.10 -36.09 6.05
C PHE A 629 10.98 -36.44 7.54
N ALA A 630 9.93 -37.16 7.94
CA ALA A 630 9.64 -37.47 9.33
C ALA A 630 10.68 -38.42 9.94
N GLU A 631 11.10 -39.46 9.23
CA GLU A 631 12.16 -40.40 9.66
C GLU A 631 13.51 -39.70 9.92
N ARG A 632 13.77 -38.60 9.21
CA ARG A 632 15.02 -37.84 9.25
C ARG A 632 14.91 -36.55 10.07
N CYS A 633 13.74 -36.29 10.64
CA CYS A 633 13.50 -35.14 11.52
C CYS A 633 14.20 -35.37 12.86
N ARG A 634 14.95 -34.37 13.34
CA ARG A 634 15.52 -34.39 14.69
C ARG A 634 14.41 -34.28 15.73
N ALA A 635 14.59 -35.01 16.84
CA ALA A 635 13.72 -34.96 18.01
C ALA A 635 13.93 -33.72 18.90
N THR A 636 14.83 -32.80 18.53
CA THR A 636 15.16 -31.62 19.34
C THR A 636 14.20 -30.47 19.01
N GLY A 637 13.13 -30.35 19.81
CA GLY A 637 11.94 -29.51 19.60
C GLY A 637 12.11 -27.98 19.48
N GLU A 638 13.30 -27.44 19.26
CA GLU A 638 13.54 -26.00 19.08
C GLU A 638 14.02 -25.60 17.67
N ASP A 639 14.70 -26.50 16.93
CA ASP A 639 15.34 -26.15 15.66
C ASP A 639 14.46 -26.45 14.44
N ARG A 640 14.20 -25.40 13.65
CA ARG A 640 13.54 -25.51 12.34
C ARG A 640 14.51 -26.05 11.30
N GLU A 641 14.31 -27.27 10.85
CA GLU A 641 15.13 -27.85 9.78
C GLU A 641 14.74 -27.26 8.43
N LEU A 642 15.73 -27.05 7.56
CA LEU A 642 15.55 -26.51 6.22
C LEU A 642 16.06 -27.51 5.18
N TRP A 643 15.15 -27.98 4.33
CA TRP A 643 15.41 -28.93 3.27
C TRP A 643 15.22 -28.26 1.91
N GLY A 644 16.28 -28.17 1.10
CA GLY A 644 16.21 -27.64 -0.25
C GLY A 644 15.89 -28.73 -1.25
N LEU A 645 14.97 -28.45 -2.19
CA LEU A 645 14.59 -29.38 -3.26
C LEU A 645 15.26 -29.01 -4.58
N HIS A 646 15.76 -30.01 -5.30
CA HIS A 646 16.33 -29.87 -6.64
C HIS A 646 16.14 -31.17 -7.43
N LEU A 647 16.09 -31.08 -8.75
CA LEU A 647 16.20 -32.26 -9.61
C LEU A 647 17.68 -32.58 -9.86
N VAL A 648 17.98 -33.86 -10.05
CA VAL A 648 19.27 -34.36 -10.50
C VAL A 648 19.06 -35.22 -11.75
N ASP A 649 19.76 -34.88 -12.83
CA ASP A 649 19.74 -35.58 -14.13
C ASP A 649 21.19 -35.77 -14.61
N GLY A 650 21.73 -36.97 -14.39
CA GLY A 650 23.18 -37.21 -14.48
C GLY A 650 23.95 -36.35 -13.48
N ASP A 651 24.96 -35.60 -13.94
CA ASP A 651 25.73 -34.67 -13.09
C ASP A 651 25.03 -33.30 -12.91
N ALA A 652 23.89 -33.08 -13.56
CA ALA A 652 23.23 -31.77 -13.56
C ALA A 652 22.31 -31.61 -12.36
N ARG A 653 22.57 -30.57 -11.56
CA ARG A 653 21.70 -30.13 -10.46
C ARG A 653 20.80 -28.98 -10.90
N ILE A 654 19.50 -29.21 -10.92
CA ILE A 654 18.51 -28.28 -11.49
C ILE A 654 17.67 -27.66 -10.37
N PRO A 655 17.71 -26.33 -10.20
CA PRO A 655 16.87 -25.65 -9.21
C PRO A 655 15.38 -25.79 -9.49
N VAL A 656 14.62 -26.11 -8.45
CA VAL A 656 13.16 -26.19 -8.46
C VAL A 656 12.60 -24.96 -7.75
N GLY A 657 11.74 -24.18 -8.41
CA GLY A 657 11.30 -22.89 -7.87
C GLY A 657 10.34 -22.16 -8.78
N ARG A 658 10.13 -20.87 -8.54
CA ARG A 658 9.25 -20.03 -9.37
C ARG A 658 9.88 -18.66 -9.59
N ILE A 659 10.44 -18.43 -10.77
CA ILE A 659 11.18 -17.21 -11.12
C ILE A 659 10.51 -16.41 -12.24
N GLY A 660 9.46 -16.94 -12.88
CA GLY A 660 8.66 -16.21 -13.87
C GLY A 660 7.77 -15.13 -13.23
N GLY A 661 6.99 -14.45 -14.06
CA GLY A 661 5.98 -13.50 -13.62
C GLY A 661 6.53 -12.12 -13.23
N ASP A 662 5.72 -11.37 -12.48
CA ASP A 662 6.02 -10.02 -12.00
C ASP A 662 6.33 -9.95 -10.49
N VAL A 663 6.41 -11.11 -9.82
CA VAL A 663 6.59 -11.20 -8.36
C VAL A 663 8.03 -11.49 -8.00
N VAL A 664 8.70 -10.50 -7.40
CA VAL A 664 10.11 -10.62 -6.98
C VAL A 664 10.29 -11.57 -5.79
N GLU A 665 9.47 -11.44 -4.75
CA GLU A 665 9.58 -12.23 -3.52
C GLU A 665 8.33 -13.07 -3.31
N ARG A 666 8.50 -14.40 -3.35
CA ARG A 666 7.38 -15.36 -3.28
C ARG A 666 7.02 -15.84 -1.89
N LYS A 667 7.95 -15.73 -0.94
CA LYS A 667 7.77 -16.26 0.43
C LYS A 667 6.50 -15.78 1.12
N GLY A 668 6.12 -14.51 0.93
CA GLY A 668 4.94 -13.92 1.56
C GLY A 668 3.68 -13.89 0.69
N THR A 669 3.85 -14.03 -0.63
CA THR A 669 2.81 -13.88 -1.65
C THR A 669 2.27 -15.22 -2.17
N ASP A 670 3.10 -16.26 -2.10
CA ASP A 670 2.79 -17.64 -2.51
C ASP A 670 2.89 -18.58 -1.28
N PRO A 671 2.11 -18.33 -0.20
CA PRO A 671 2.08 -19.24 0.94
C PRO A 671 1.54 -20.60 0.51
N VAL A 672 2.15 -21.67 1.01
CA VAL A 672 1.70 -23.05 0.81
C VAL A 672 1.19 -23.57 2.17
N PRO A 673 0.03 -24.24 2.23
CA PRO A 673 -0.45 -24.82 3.47
C PRO A 673 0.56 -25.85 4.02
N PRO A 674 0.75 -25.94 5.34
CA PRO A 674 1.58 -27.00 5.90
C PRO A 674 0.81 -28.33 5.93
N ALA A 675 1.55 -29.43 5.82
CA ALA A 675 1.07 -30.76 6.15
C ALA A 675 1.55 -31.21 7.54
N TYR A 676 0.88 -32.23 8.05
CA TYR A 676 1.20 -32.88 9.32
C TYR A 676 1.27 -34.38 9.08
N HIS A 677 2.30 -35.02 9.62
CA HIS A 677 2.54 -36.46 9.49
C HIS A 677 2.88 -37.06 10.85
N GLU A 678 2.35 -38.25 11.11
CA GLU A 678 2.65 -39.01 12.32
C GLU A 678 3.84 -39.94 12.06
N GLY A 679 4.97 -39.71 12.73
CA GLY A 679 6.17 -40.52 12.61
C GLY A 679 6.08 -41.84 13.38
N ALA A 680 7.08 -42.72 13.20
CA ALA A 680 7.14 -44.09 13.74
C ALA A 680 7.12 -44.24 15.29
N GLY A 681 6.98 -43.15 16.04
CA GLY A 681 6.87 -43.11 17.50
C GLY A 681 5.71 -42.28 18.04
N GLY A 682 4.68 -41.97 17.22
CA GLY A 682 3.54 -41.12 17.60
C GLY A 682 3.87 -39.61 17.65
N GLN A 683 5.07 -39.24 17.23
CA GLN A 683 5.54 -37.87 17.05
C GLN A 683 4.76 -37.21 15.89
N GLN A 684 4.21 -36.02 16.12
CA GLN A 684 3.64 -35.21 15.05
C GLN A 684 4.72 -34.31 14.44
N VAL A 685 4.90 -34.40 13.12
CA VAL A 685 5.89 -33.62 12.37
C VAL A 685 5.14 -32.67 11.45
N ARG A 686 5.47 -31.37 11.54
CA ARG A 686 4.94 -30.35 10.64
C ARG A 686 5.88 -30.16 9.46
N ILE A 687 5.32 -30.28 8.25
CA ILE A 687 6.00 -30.13 6.97
C ILE A 687 5.45 -28.88 6.30
N GLY A 688 6.27 -27.82 6.23
CA GLY A 688 5.86 -26.52 5.69
C GLY A 688 6.69 -26.15 4.47
N PRO A 689 6.19 -26.40 3.24
CA PRO A 689 6.80 -25.89 2.03
C PRO A 689 6.77 -24.36 1.99
N TYR A 690 7.79 -23.76 1.40
CA TYR A 690 7.88 -22.32 1.20
C TYR A 690 8.89 -21.96 0.10
N PHE A 691 8.75 -20.78 -0.47
CA PHE A 691 9.73 -20.21 -1.39
C PHE A 691 10.83 -19.44 -0.63
N THR A 692 12.09 -19.69 -0.96
CA THR A 692 13.24 -18.99 -0.39
C THR A 692 13.39 -17.57 -0.95
N ALA A 693 14.37 -16.80 -0.48
CA ALA A 693 14.69 -15.48 -1.02
C ALA A 693 15.20 -15.51 -2.48
N THR A 694 15.62 -16.68 -2.97
CA THR A 694 15.98 -16.90 -4.39
C THR A 694 14.82 -17.52 -5.19
N ASN A 695 13.64 -17.60 -4.59
CA ASN A 695 12.43 -18.26 -5.08
C ASN A 695 12.62 -19.75 -5.41
N ALA A 696 13.58 -20.43 -4.78
CA ALA A 696 13.65 -21.88 -4.79
C ALA A 696 12.61 -22.48 -3.83
N LEU A 697 12.07 -23.66 -4.15
CA LEU A 697 11.21 -24.40 -3.23
C LEU A 697 12.05 -25.07 -2.16
N ALA A 698 11.67 -24.88 -0.91
CA ALA A 698 12.25 -25.54 0.24
C ALA A 698 11.15 -26.00 1.18
N VAL A 699 11.49 -26.97 2.02
CA VAL A 699 10.58 -27.56 3.01
C VAL A 699 11.16 -27.30 4.39
N THR A 700 10.28 -26.88 5.30
CA THR A 700 10.65 -26.79 6.71
C THR A 700 10.00 -27.89 7.50
N VAL A 701 10.84 -28.63 8.22
CA VAL A 701 10.44 -29.81 8.99
C VAL A 701 10.72 -29.51 10.45
N ARG A 702 9.73 -29.76 11.30
CA ARG A 702 9.90 -29.66 12.76
C ARG A 702 8.91 -30.57 13.45
N GLU A 703 9.34 -31.14 14.58
CA GLU A 703 8.44 -31.75 15.53
C GLU A 703 7.47 -30.70 16.10
N VAL A 704 6.20 -31.09 16.28
CA VAL A 704 5.18 -30.27 16.91
C VAL A 704 4.40 -31.12 17.90
N THR A 705 4.04 -30.53 19.03
CA THR A 705 3.06 -31.17 19.92
C THR A 705 1.70 -31.18 19.21
N PRO A 706 0.94 -32.29 19.26
CA PRO A 706 -0.41 -32.33 18.70
C PRO A 706 -1.24 -31.17 19.29
N PRO A 707 -2.01 -30.42 18.48
CA PRO A 707 -2.91 -29.42 19.03
C PRO A 707 -3.91 -30.10 19.98
N SER A 708 -4.11 -29.50 21.16
CA SER A 708 -5.14 -29.92 22.10
C SER A 708 -6.51 -29.59 21.48
N GLN A 709 -7.15 -30.61 20.90
CA GLN A 709 -8.38 -30.58 20.11
C GLN A 709 -8.25 -29.98 18.69
N PRO A 710 -8.85 -30.62 17.66
CA PRO A 710 -9.15 -29.91 16.43
C PRO A 710 -10.18 -28.84 16.75
N GLY A 711 -9.87 -27.57 16.45
CA GLY A 711 -10.91 -26.55 16.33
C GLY A 711 -12.01 -27.07 15.40
N ARG A 712 -13.26 -26.68 15.65
CA ARG A 712 -14.49 -27.14 14.96
C ARG A 712 -14.49 -27.03 13.42
N ASP A 713 -13.40 -26.61 12.80
CA ASP A 713 -13.27 -26.30 11.37
C ASP A 713 -12.56 -27.40 10.56
N ALA A 714 -12.14 -28.51 11.19
CA ALA A 714 -11.43 -29.61 10.51
C ALA A 714 -12.35 -30.66 9.83
N VAL A 715 -13.67 -30.54 9.92
CA VAL A 715 -14.63 -31.58 9.45
C VAL A 715 -15.07 -31.39 7.98
N VAL A 716 -14.65 -30.33 7.30
CA VAL A 716 -15.05 -30.09 5.88
C VAL A 716 -14.07 -30.71 4.87
N ASN A 717 -12.89 -31.16 5.31
CA ASN A 717 -11.77 -31.54 4.43
C ASN A 717 -11.82 -32.96 3.83
N ALA A 718 -12.86 -33.77 4.10
CA ALA A 718 -12.92 -35.15 3.61
C ALA A 718 -13.69 -35.33 2.28
N GLN A 719 -14.45 -34.34 1.81
CA GLN A 719 -15.34 -34.51 0.65
C GLN A 719 -14.87 -33.85 -0.65
N ALA A 720 -13.83 -33.01 -0.63
CA ALA A 720 -13.33 -32.31 -1.82
C ALA A 720 -12.31 -33.11 -2.65
N THR A 721 -11.73 -34.18 -2.09
CA THR A 721 -10.66 -34.96 -2.73
C THR A 721 -11.17 -36.08 -3.64
N GLU A 722 -12.44 -36.51 -3.47
CA GLU A 722 -13.01 -37.62 -4.27
C GLU A 722 -13.49 -37.22 -5.67
N VAL A 723 -13.58 -35.92 -6.00
CA VAL A 723 -14.15 -35.47 -7.29
C VAL A 723 -13.09 -35.26 -8.40
N ARG A 724 -11.79 -35.30 -8.11
CA ARG A 724 -10.72 -35.15 -9.14
C ARG A 724 -10.14 -36.47 -9.66
N MET A 725 -10.50 -37.61 -9.09
CA MET A 725 -9.98 -38.93 -9.48
C MET A 725 -10.83 -39.65 -10.54
N SER A 726 -11.93 -39.06 -11.01
CA SER A 726 -12.85 -39.68 -11.99
C SER A 726 -12.85 -39.04 -13.38
N GLY A 727 -11.91 -38.13 -13.66
CA GLY A 727 -11.83 -37.35 -14.92
C GLY A 727 -10.68 -37.72 -15.85
N VAL A 728 -10.05 -38.89 -15.69
CA VAL A 728 -9.08 -39.41 -16.67
C VAL A 728 -9.50 -40.83 -17.04
N GLY A 729 -10.31 -40.91 -18.09
CA GLY A 729 -10.64 -42.11 -18.85
C GLY A 729 -10.63 -41.75 -20.32
#